data_AF-A0A7C6TG86-F1
#
_entry.id   AF-A0A7C6TG86-F1
#
_cell.length_a   1.000
_cell.length_b   1.000
_cell.length_c   1.000
_cell.angle_alpha   90.00
_cell.angle_beta   90.00
_cell.angle_gamma   90.00
#
_symmetry.space_group_name_H-M   'P 1'
#
loop_
_entity.id
_entity.type
_entity.pdbx_description
1 polymer ?
#
loop_
_entity_poly.entity_id
_entity_poly.type
_entity_poly.pdbx_seq_one_letter_code
_entity_poly.pdbx_strand_id
1 'polypeptide(L)'
;LAMVLVLAMVATPLLQAERVVALAQQQSARQASQREDTERERAAREAQAAFATNAWDAHRNPLAEDTEAALGETTVITEPVTLSSAQADEVSVLYRQRQAALLADPQGDADGDGLTDAEEQALGTSSDTADYDLDGVPDGRDSDGDGLSDAVEVAGFTHGGKRWYLDPLAADTNGDSLADLLEWGPGDAPLDTDADGVPDLFDRDNDNDGVPDRLDLSPFSASARLGGGVDAEGRPAASATPSGYTFHAKYPNALESYSDDVYPLIISMRSVPPAAVTYLDLQLRPTDANHLWYAYNVLDWPSGDDKGQVQDVDGATLFDACVSQATASGEDPAEACALNPDGNGDIKLVPMLEFRFGKPLAEALALFPEPDVLAAYGISVQATDGASGQAVAYVPLQLITDEDTGERVAFGGRMLFRKPSYAVLSPEVNLVWRVQGLSDNVCVERDDAGACTRRANNVRQVIASYPDDWCLTALDMQVNYGVDYAILYEDPAVDPDPADDAALFMLQDGLEASFLAGRATNGARDVTVAELARRFNHATNDAVSDTERWGIPSILSVTTGSASDADRAAATIAMTDTLKVLSAAYGTAPTKPVTPTLLFAREETSASFNLDSGYGQPSWDEYSFGARVWAGLAGAP
;
A
#
# COMPACT_ATOMS: atom_id res chain seq x y z
N LEU A 1 14.65 20.58 -37.06
CA LEU A 1 14.57 19.33 -36.27
C LEU A 1 15.69 19.22 -35.22
N ALA A 2 16.97 19.36 -35.59
CA ALA A 2 18.08 19.28 -34.62
C ALA A 2 18.06 20.38 -33.52
N MET A 3 17.64 21.62 -33.84
CA MET A 3 17.48 22.71 -32.85
C MET A 3 16.38 22.49 -31.80
N VAL A 4 15.30 21.78 -32.17
CA VAL A 4 14.21 21.46 -31.23
C VAL A 4 14.63 20.33 -30.27
N LEU A 5 15.53 19.45 -30.72
CA LEU A 5 16.08 18.35 -29.93
C LEU A 5 17.11 18.79 -28.88
N VAL A 6 17.94 19.80 -29.18
CA VAL A 6 18.98 20.28 -28.24
C VAL A 6 18.39 21.17 -27.13
N LEU A 7 17.41 22.03 -27.45
CA LEU A 7 16.68 22.79 -26.42
C LEU A 7 15.88 21.85 -25.49
N ALA A 8 15.34 20.76 -26.05
CA ALA A 8 14.67 19.69 -25.30
C ALA A 8 15.63 18.71 -24.58
N MET A 9 16.95 18.87 -24.69
CA MET A 9 17.93 18.05 -23.94
C MET A 9 18.52 18.78 -22.73
N VAL A 10 18.44 20.13 -22.69
CA VAL A 10 19.02 20.93 -21.60
C VAL A 10 17.94 21.56 -20.71
N ALA A 11 16.82 22.02 -21.27
CA ALA A 11 15.75 22.64 -20.48
C ALA A 11 14.82 21.61 -19.81
N THR A 12 14.64 20.45 -20.43
CA THR A 12 13.71 19.40 -19.97
C THR A 12 14.16 18.70 -18.67
N PRO A 13 15.44 18.32 -18.45
CA PRO A 13 15.84 17.76 -17.16
C PRO A 13 15.79 18.78 -16.01
N LEU A 14 16.00 20.07 -16.29
CA LEU A 14 15.91 21.16 -15.30
C LEU A 14 14.47 21.48 -14.88
N LEU A 15 13.55 21.56 -15.87
CA LEU A 15 12.11 21.71 -15.61
C LEU A 15 11.47 20.45 -15.01
N GLN A 16 12.04 19.26 -15.28
CA GLN A 16 11.62 18.02 -14.63
C GLN A 16 12.08 17.96 -13.17
N ALA A 17 13.33 18.33 -12.86
CA ALA A 17 13.84 18.33 -11.47
C ALA A 17 13.05 19.27 -10.53
N GLU A 18 12.63 20.44 -11.00
CA GLU A 18 11.79 21.37 -10.21
C GLU A 18 10.39 20.81 -9.95
N ARG A 19 9.76 20.17 -10.95
CA ARG A 19 8.44 19.54 -10.79
C ARG A 19 8.49 18.29 -9.92
N VAL A 20 9.56 17.51 -9.99
CA VAL A 20 9.77 16.29 -9.19
C VAL A 20 9.88 16.62 -7.70
N VAL A 21 10.59 17.70 -7.33
CA VAL A 21 10.75 18.10 -5.92
C VAL A 21 9.50 18.81 -5.40
N ALA A 22 8.91 19.73 -6.17
CA ALA A 22 7.65 20.38 -5.79
C ALA A 22 6.53 19.34 -5.64
N LEU A 23 6.50 18.31 -6.50
CA LEU A 23 5.54 17.22 -6.40
C LEU A 23 5.88 16.22 -5.29
N ALA A 24 7.14 15.91 -5.01
CA ALA A 24 7.51 15.11 -3.84
C ALA A 24 7.12 15.82 -2.53
N GLN A 25 7.24 17.15 -2.47
CA GLN A 25 6.77 17.98 -1.36
C GLN A 25 5.25 18.10 -1.31
N GLN A 26 4.57 18.17 -2.46
CA GLN A 26 3.12 18.19 -2.54
C GLN A 26 2.51 16.80 -2.25
N GLN A 27 3.22 15.73 -2.60
CA GLN A 27 2.89 14.34 -2.24
C GLN A 27 3.14 14.11 -0.75
N SER A 28 4.24 14.60 -0.17
CA SER A 28 4.45 14.49 1.28
C SER A 28 3.44 15.33 2.08
N ALA A 29 3.03 16.49 1.56
CA ALA A 29 1.96 17.31 2.15
C ALA A 29 0.56 16.70 1.96
N ARG A 30 0.27 16.10 0.81
CA ARG A 30 -0.97 15.32 0.58
C ARG A 30 -0.99 14.04 1.40
N GLN A 31 0.15 13.37 1.57
CA GLN A 31 0.31 12.24 2.47
C GLN A 31 0.13 12.69 3.92
N ALA A 32 0.57 13.88 4.32
CA ALA A 32 0.27 14.42 5.66
C ALA A 32 -1.23 14.72 5.85
N SER A 33 -1.92 15.19 4.82
CA SER A 33 -3.39 15.37 4.85
C SER A 33 -4.14 14.04 4.81
N GLN A 34 -3.67 13.06 4.03
CA GLN A 34 -4.20 11.70 4.04
C GLN A 34 -3.90 11.04 5.38
N ARG A 35 -2.75 11.29 6.01
CA ARG A 35 -2.44 10.83 7.37
C ARG A 35 -3.49 11.31 8.35
N GLU A 36 -4.00 12.55 8.30
CA GLU A 36 -5.09 12.96 9.18
C GLU A 36 -6.41 12.16 8.95
N ASP A 37 -6.74 11.83 7.71
CA ASP A 37 -7.93 11.02 7.39
C ASP A 37 -7.72 9.53 7.72
N THR A 38 -6.53 9.01 7.45
CA THR A 38 -6.10 7.65 7.81
C THR A 38 -5.93 7.52 9.32
N GLU A 39 -5.53 8.58 10.04
CA GLU A 39 -5.47 8.68 11.50
C GLU A 39 -6.87 8.69 12.10
N ARG A 40 -7.88 9.23 11.41
CA ARG A 40 -9.28 9.13 11.85
C ARG A 40 -9.82 7.72 11.64
N GLU A 41 -9.53 7.11 10.50
CA GLU A 41 -9.88 5.71 10.23
C GLU A 41 -9.10 4.73 11.11
N ARG A 42 -7.82 5.04 11.41
CA ARG A 42 -6.94 4.31 12.33
C ARG A 42 -7.41 4.53 13.75
N ALA A 43 -7.73 5.74 14.20
CA ALA A 43 -8.31 5.94 15.52
C ALA A 43 -9.67 5.25 15.68
N ALA A 44 -10.42 5.06 14.59
CA ALA A 44 -11.63 4.23 14.59
C ALA A 44 -11.31 2.73 14.67
N ARG A 45 -10.31 2.25 13.91
CA ARG A 45 -9.82 0.86 13.94
C ARG A 45 -9.10 0.50 15.24
N GLU A 46 -8.24 1.35 15.75
CA GLU A 46 -7.59 1.27 17.06
C GLU A 46 -8.60 1.43 18.19
N ALA A 47 -9.66 2.22 18.03
CA ALA A 47 -10.75 2.20 19.00
C ALA A 47 -11.45 0.84 18.99
N GLN A 48 -11.59 0.18 17.84
CA GLN A 48 -12.09 -1.21 17.72
C GLN A 48 -11.08 -2.24 18.30
N ALA A 49 -9.79 -2.15 17.96
CA ALA A 49 -8.73 -3.04 18.45
C ALA A 49 -8.39 -2.82 19.93
N ALA A 50 -8.57 -1.61 20.47
CA ALA A 50 -8.44 -1.32 21.89
C ALA A 50 -9.58 -1.93 22.72
N PHE A 51 -10.69 -2.35 22.10
CA PHE A 51 -11.66 -3.25 22.73
C PHE A 51 -11.18 -4.71 22.75
N ALA A 52 -10.22 -5.10 21.91
CA ALA A 52 -9.65 -6.45 21.80
C ALA A 52 -8.36 -6.67 22.63
N THR A 53 -7.63 -5.61 23.01
CA THR A 53 -6.46 -5.74 23.90
C THR A 53 -6.83 -5.99 25.37
N ASN A 54 -7.48 -7.12 25.65
CA ASN A 54 -7.16 -7.81 26.90
C ASN A 54 -5.72 -8.32 26.78
N ALA A 55 -4.98 -8.30 27.88
CA ALA A 55 -3.60 -8.77 27.94
C ALA A 55 -3.52 -10.29 27.74
N TRP A 56 -3.69 -10.76 26.49
CA TRP A 56 -3.49 -12.15 26.11
C TRP A 56 -2.06 -12.56 26.46
N ASP A 57 -1.91 -13.68 27.16
CA ASP A 57 -0.62 -14.25 27.50
C ASP A 57 -0.45 -15.53 26.69
N ALA A 58 0.29 -15.41 25.58
CA ALA A 58 0.54 -16.51 24.65
C ALA A 58 1.20 -17.74 25.30
N HIS A 59 1.76 -17.62 26.50
CA HIS A 59 2.38 -18.75 27.21
C HIS A 59 1.49 -19.37 28.29
N ARG A 60 0.27 -18.87 28.45
CA ARG A 60 -0.69 -19.32 29.42
C ARG A 60 -1.79 -20.13 28.75
N ASN A 61 -2.05 -21.33 29.27
CA ASN A 61 -3.16 -22.14 28.77
C ASN A 61 -4.50 -21.44 29.05
N PRO A 62 -5.26 -21.06 28.02
CA PRO A 62 -6.52 -20.33 28.20
C PRO A 62 -7.61 -21.21 28.83
N LEU A 63 -7.56 -22.52 28.62
CA LEU A 63 -8.50 -23.49 29.20
C LEU A 63 -8.16 -23.91 30.64
N ALA A 64 -7.05 -23.43 31.21
CA ALA A 64 -6.60 -23.85 32.55
C ALA A 64 -7.23 -23.04 33.70
N GLU A 65 -7.85 -21.89 33.41
CA GLU A 65 -8.68 -21.17 34.39
C GLU A 65 -10.17 -21.47 34.13
N ASP A 66 -10.90 -21.74 35.20
CA ASP A 66 -12.38 -21.79 35.27
C ASP A 66 -13.16 -23.07 34.90
N THR A 67 -12.53 -24.24 34.82
CA THR A 67 -13.30 -25.51 34.95
C THR A 67 -13.94 -25.70 36.34
N GLU A 68 -13.53 -24.95 37.38
CA GLU A 68 -14.19 -24.96 38.70
C GLU A 68 -15.13 -23.78 38.97
N ALA A 69 -15.07 -22.66 38.22
CA ALA A 69 -15.94 -21.50 38.44
C ALA A 69 -17.26 -21.58 37.66
N ALA A 70 -17.26 -22.12 36.44
CA ALA A 70 -18.47 -22.25 35.61
C ALA A 70 -19.48 -23.29 36.17
N LEU A 71 -19.01 -24.28 36.95
CA LEU A 71 -19.87 -25.28 37.60
C LEU A 71 -20.58 -24.78 38.87
N GLY A 72 -20.35 -23.53 39.28
CA GLY A 72 -20.84 -22.97 40.55
C GLY A 72 -22.12 -22.13 40.47
N GLU A 73 -22.49 -21.62 39.29
CA GLU A 73 -23.60 -20.67 39.17
C GLU A 73 -24.60 -21.08 38.10
N THR A 74 -25.08 -22.33 38.16
CA THR A 74 -26.34 -22.72 37.50
C THR A 74 -27.50 -22.00 38.18
N THR A 75 -27.73 -20.74 37.82
CA THR A 75 -28.98 -20.06 38.16
C THR A 75 -30.05 -20.64 37.25
N VAL A 76 -30.63 -21.79 37.63
CA VAL A 76 -31.80 -22.33 36.99
C VAL A 76 -32.93 -21.31 37.16
N ILE A 77 -33.25 -20.57 36.09
CA ILE A 77 -34.42 -19.70 36.06
C ILE A 77 -35.66 -20.60 36.03
N THR A 78 -36.26 -20.85 37.18
CA THR A 78 -37.49 -21.66 37.32
C THR A 78 -38.79 -20.85 37.25
N GLU A 79 -38.77 -19.61 36.78
CA GLU A 79 -39.96 -18.75 36.71
C GLU A 79 -40.29 -18.40 35.24
N PRO A 80 -41.52 -18.63 34.76
CA PRO A 80 -41.93 -18.14 33.44
C PRO A 80 -42.03 -16.61 33.48
N VAL A 81 -41.07 -15.93 32.86
CA VAL A 81 -41.09 -14.47 32.67
C VAL A 81 -42.28 -14.12 31.78
N THR A 82 -43.28 -13.45 32.35
CA THR A 82 -44.40 -12.88 31.59
C THR A 82 -44.02 -11.46 31.16
N LEU A 83 -43.76 -11.28 29.86
CA LEU A 83 -43.40 -9.99 29.26
C LEU A 83 -44.66 -9.18 28.94
N SER A 84 -44.72 -7.94 29.42
CA SER A 84 -45.72 -6.95 28.97
C SER A 84 -45.22 -6.22 27.72
N SER A 85 -46.12 -5.98 26.78
CA SER A 85 -45.88 -5.56 25.39
C SER A 85 -45.42 -4.10 25.19
N ALA A 86 -44.42 -3.62 25.94
CA ALA A 86 -43.94 -2.23 25.81
C ALA A 86 -42.42 -2.02 25.92
N GLN A 87 -41.62 -3.09 25.91
CA GLN A 87 -40.15 -3.01 25.96
C GLN A 87 -39.49 -4.07 25.06
N ALA A 88 -39.91 -4.15 23.81
CA ALA A 88 -39.30 -5.01 22.80
C ALA A 88 -38.49 -4.14 21.83
N ASP A 89 -37.22 -3.90 22.16
CA ASP A 89 -36.19 -3.72 21.13
C ASP A 89 -35.90 -5.14 20.61
N GLU A 90 -36.48 -5.49 19.46
CA GLU A 90 -36.54 -6.86 18.93
C GLU A 90 -35.17 -7.54 18.75
N VAL A 91 -34.08 -6.77 18.58
CA VAL A 91 -32.73 -7.33 18.41
C VAL A 91 -32.12 -7.85 19.72
N SER A 92 -32.36 -7.14 20.83
CA SER A 92 -31.70 -7.40 22.13
C SER A 92 -32.32 -8.53 22.96
N VAL A 93 -33.54 -8.96 22.61
CA VAL A 93 -34.23 -10.10 23.21
C VAL A 93 -33.95 -11.39 22.43
N LEU A 94 -33.85 -11.32 21.10
CA LEU A 94 -33.46 -12.45 20.25
C LEU A 94 -32.00 -12.85 20.48
N TYR A 95 -31.08 -11.89 20.62
CA TYR A 95 -29.66 -12.17 20.91
C TYR A 95 -29.47 -12.86 22.26
N ARG A 96 -30.14 -12.37 23.33
CA ARG A 96 -30.11 -13.01 24.66
C ARG A 96 -30.80 -14.37 24.71
N GLN A 97 -31.85 -14.59 23.90
CA GLN A 97 -32.48 -15.91 23.78
C GLN A 97 -31.62 -16.91 23.00
N ARG A 98 -30.75 -16.43 22.09
CA ARG A 98 -29.82 -17.25 21.31
C ARG A 98 -28.66 -17.74 22.18
N GLN A 99 -27.99 -16.84 22.91
CA GLN A 99 -26.98 -17.20 23.93
C GLN A 99 -27.56 -18.09 25.05
N ALA A 100 -28.83 -17.92 25.42
CA ALA A 100 -29.47 -18.74 26.45
C ALA A 100 -29.92 -20.13 25.98
N ALA A 101 -30.03 -20.38 24.66
CA ALA A 101 -30.41 -21.68 24.10
C ALA A 101 -29.21 -22.61 23.86
N LEU A 102 -28.04 -22.03 23.61
CA LEU A 102 -26.77 -22.73 23.40
C LEU A 102 -26.21 -23.34 24.71
N LEU A 103 -26.45 -22.71 25.86
CA LEU A 103 -26.11 -23.27 27.19
C LEU A 103 -26.99 -24.45 27.66
N ALA A 104 -27.73 -25.11 26.76
CA ALA A 104 -28.62 -26.22 27.11
C ALA A 104 -27.86 -27.51 27.49
N ASP A 105 -26.63 -27.68 26.97
CA ASP A 105 -25.73 -28.77 27.31
C ASP A 105 -24.29 -28.26 27.50
N PRO A 106 -23.89 -27.82 28.71
CA PRO A 106 -22.53 -27.32 28.98
C PRO A 106 -21.39 -28.33 28.75
N GLN A 107 -21.69 -29.56 28.35
CA GLN A 107 -20.71 -30.58 27.94
C GLN A 107 -20.92 -31.03 26.49
N GLY A 108 -21.89 -30.41 25.81
CA GLY A 108 -22.09 -30.49 24.38
C GLY A 108 -21.01 -29.69 23.65
N ASP A 109 -21.00 -29.88 22.34
CA ASP A 109 -20.09 -29.31 21.35
C ASP A 109 -21.03 -29.00 20.18
N ALA A 110 -21.72 -27.85 20.28
CA ALA A 110 -22.92 -27.58 19.49
C ALA A 110 -22.61 -27.33 18.01
N ASP A 111 -21.52 -26.63 17.74
CA ASP A 111 -20.95 -26.26 16.45
C ASP A 111 -19.99 -27.33 15.90
N GLY A 112 -19.47 -28.22 16.75
CA GLY A 112 -18.73 -29.43 16.36
C GLY A 112 -17.25 -29.19 16.12
N ASP A 113 -16.66 -28.16 16.73
CA ASP A 113 -15.25 -27.81 16.60
C ASP A 113 -14.34 -28.58 17.58
N GLY A 114 -14.92 -29.16 18.63
CA GLY A 114 -14.23 -29.92 19.67
C GLY A 114 -14.00 -29.18 20.98
N LEU A 115 -14.46 -27.93 21.10
CA LEU A 115 -14.66 -27.24 22.37
C LEU A 115 -16.06 -27.56 22.91
N THR A 116 -16.20 -27.53 24.23
CA THR A 116 -17.53 -27.63 24.84
C THR A 116 -18.20 -26.27 24.95
N ASP A 117 -19.53 -26.24 24.92
CA ASP A 117 -20.33 -25.01 25.10
C ASP A 117 -19.93 -24.23 26.40
N ALA A 118 -19.40 -24.93 27.40
CA ALA A 118 -18.87 -24.32 28.63
C ALA A 118 -17.43 -23.77 28.49
N GLU A 119 -16.58 -24.43 27.72
CA GLU A 119 -15.24 -23.93 27.39
C GLU A 119 -15.34 -22.69 26.51
N GLU A 120 -16.20 -22.70 25.50
CA GLU A 120 -16.45 -21.55 24.65
C GLU A 120 -17.01 -20.36 25.44
N GLN A 121 -17.97 -20.63 26.34
CA GLN A 121 -18.46 -19.59 27.25
C GLN A 121 -17.35 -18.99 28.13
N ALA A 122 -16.39 -19.80 28.58
CA ALA A 122 -15.29 -19.34 29.41
C ALA A 122 -14.27 -18.50 28.61
N LEU A 123 -14.06 -18.86 27.35
CA LEU A 123 -13.20 -18.13 26.40
C LEU A 123 -13.87 -16.86 25.87
N GLY A 124 -15.21 -16.82 25.87
CA GLY A 124 -15.99 -15.75 25.26
C GLY A 124 -16.31 -15.99 23.78
N THR A 125 -15.95 -17.16 23.25
CA THR A 125 -16.26 -17.62 21.89
C THR A 125 -17.70 -18.10 21.76
N SER A 126 -18.13 -18.44 20.54
CA SER A 126 -19.54 -18.65 20.20
C SER A 126 -19.87 -20.08 19.78
N SER A 127 -20.57 -20.86 20.60
CA SER A 127 -21.17 -22.16 20.17
C SER A 127 -22.27 -22.14 19.07
N ASP A 128 -22.50 -21.02 18.38
CA ASP A 128 -23.61 -20.91 17.41
C ASP A 128 -23.38 -21.78 16.16
N THR A 129 -24.43 -22.50 15.76
CA THR A 129 -24.45 -23.32 14.54
C THR A 129 -24.86 -22.54 13.28
N ALA A 130 -25.05 -21.22 13.42
CA ALA A 130 -25.34 -20.34 12.31
C ALA A 130 -24.11 -20.21 11.40
N ASP A 131 -24.38 -20.15 10.11
CA ASP A 131 -23.39 -19.98 9.03
C ASP A 131 -23.89 -18.75 8.25
N TYR A 132 -23.38 -17.57 8.63
CA TYR A 132 -23.89 -16.30 8.10
C TYR A 132 -23.28 -15.93 6.75
N ASP A 133 -22.04 -16.33 6.51
CA ASP A 133 -21.34 -16.09 5.24
C ASP A 133 -21.57 -17.21 4.20
N LEU A 134 -22.22 -18.31 4.59
CA LEU A 134 -22.62 -19.44 3.77
C LEU A 134 -21.42 -20.20 3.17
N ASP A 135 -20.29 -20.21 3.87
CA ASP A 135 -19.09 -20.94 3.47
C ASP A 135 -19.18 -22.45 3.78
N GLY A 136 -20.17 -22.86 4.59
CA GLY A 136 -20.43 -24.24 5.00
C GLY A 136 -19.78 -24.64 6.32
N VAL A 137 -19.12 -23.72 7.01
CA VAL A 137 -18.59 -23.81 8.38
C VAL A 137 -19.46 -22.93 9.28
N PRO A 138 -19.95 -23.41 10.43
CA PRO A 138 -20.62 -22.52 11.37
C PRO A 138 -19.68 -21.43 11.87
N ASP A 139 -20.15 -20.18 11.94
CA ASP A 139 -19.41 -19.04 12.52
C ASP A 139 -18.97 -19.31 13.96
N GLY A 140 -19.62 -20.25 14.65
CA GLY A 140 -19.23 -20.63 15.99
C GLY A 140 -17.92 -21.39 16.11
N ARG A 141 -17.50 -22.02 15.01
CA ARG A 141 -16.27 -22.82 14.95
C ARG A 141 -15.02 -21.97 14.80
N ASP A 142 -15.19 -20.71 14.45
CA ASP A 142 -14.14 -19.73 14.15
C ASP A 142 -14.74 -18.36 14.47
N SER A 143 -14.62 -17.97 15.74
CA SER A 143 -15.36 -16.85 16.31
C SER A 143 -14.90 -15.48 15.78
N ASP A 144 -13.67 -15.37 15.28
CA ASP A 144 -13.12 -14.14 14.69
C ASP A 144 -13.03 -14.17 13.16
N GLY A 145 -13.26 -15.34 12.55
CA GLY A 145 -13.43 -15.53 11.11
C GLY A 145 -12.13 -15.48 10.33
N ASP A 146 -10.99 -15.81 10.96
CA ASP A 146 -9.68 -15.78 10.33
C ASP A 146 -9.33 -17.07 9.56
N GLY A 147 -10.09 -18.14 9.80
CA GLY A 147 -10.00 -19.47 9.20
C GLY A 147 -9.22 -20.50 10.00
N LEU A 148 -8.69 -20.15 11.19
CA LEU A 148 -8.30 -21.08 12.24
C LEU A 148 -9.50 -21.27 13.17
N SER A 149 -9.77 -22.52 13.57
CA SER A 149 -10.87 -22.76 14.51
C SER A 149 -10.45 -22.49 15.95
N ASP A 150 -11.35 -21.98 16.77
CA ASP A 150 -11.15 -21.71 18.20
C ASP A 150 -10.45 -22.88 18.92
N ALA A 151 -10.88 -24.12 18.65
CA ALA A 151 -10.28 -25.34 19.19
C ALA A 151 -8.77 -25.51 18.89
N VAL A 152 -8.31 -25.10 17.70
CA VAL A 152 -6.90 -25.19 17.27
C VAL A 152 -6.06 -24.16 18.01
N GLU A 153 -6.58 -22.94 18.12
CA GLU A 153 -5.91 -21.81 18.75
C GLU A 153 -5.67 -22.04 20.25
N VAL A 154 -6.70 -22.48 20.97
CA VAL A 154 -6.63 -22.71 22.41
C VAL A 154 -5.96 -24.03 22.79
N ALA A 155 -5.91 -25.01 21.88
CA ALA A 155 -5.11 -26.22 22.10
C ALA A 155 -3.62 -25.86 22.24
N GLY A 156 -3.19 -24.86 21.46
CA GLY A 156 -1.85 -24.33 21.43
C GLY A 156 -0.82 -25.33 20.89
N PHE A 157 0.40 -24.84 20.65
CA PHE A 157 1.49 -25.63 20.08
C PHE A 157 2.79 -25.46 20.86
N THR A 158 3.78 -26.29 20.57
CA THR A 158 5.11 -26.20 21.19
C THR A 158 6.16 -25.86 20.13
N HIS A 159 6.83 -24.72 20.30
CA HIS A 159 7.91 -24.25 19.42
C HIS A 159 9.04 -23.67 20.25
N GLY A 160 10.29 -23.86 19.83
CA GLY A 160 11.47 -23.38 20.59
C GLY A 160 11.56 -23.90 22.04
N GLY A 161 10.85 -24.99 22.38
CA GLY A 161 10.75 -25.50 23.76
C GLY A 161 9.82 -24.72 24.69
N LYS A 162 9.06 -23.75 24.15
CA LYS A 162 7.99 -23.02 24.83
C LYS A 162 6.63 -23.48 24.30
N ARG A 163 5.57 -23.25 25.07
CA ARG A 163 4.19 -23.48 24.63
C ARG A 163 3.55 -22.14 24.28
N TRP A 164 2.79 -22.13 23.20
CA TRP A 164 2.16 -20.95 22.61
C TRP A 164 0.67 -21.20 22.42
N TYR A 165 -0.13 -20.14 22.53
CA TYR A 165 -1.59 -20.14 22.42
C TYR A 165 -2.03 -18.86 21.67
N LEU A 166 -2.96 -18.99 20.73
CA LEU A 166 -3.56 -17.86 20.00
C LEU A 166 -4.86 -17.42 20.67
N ASP A 167 -5.26 -16.16 20.45
CA ASP A 167 -6.48 -15.59 21.00
C ASP A 167 -7.66 -15.82 20.05
N PRO A 168 -8.61 -16.74 20.35
CA PRO A 168 -9.69 -17.15 19.44
C PRO A 168 -10.77 -16.08 19.21
N LEU A 169 -10.51 -14.84 19.63
CA LEU A 169 -11.36 -13.68 19.45
C LEU A 169 -10.63 -12.57 18.67
N ALA A 170 -9.43 -12.85 18.17
CA ALA A 170 -8.58 -11.91 17.48
C ALA A 170 -7.90 -12.58 16.29
N ALA A 171 -8.44 -12.30 15.10
CA ALA A 171 -7.94 -12.80 13.81
C ALA A 171 -6.45 -12.49 13.48
N ASP A 172 -5.79 -11.72 14.33
CA ASP A 172 -4.38 -11.31 14.31
C ASP A 172 -3.95 -11.16 15.79
N THR A 173 -3.46 -12.26 16.37
CA THR A 173 -3.15 -12.36 17.81
C THR A 173 -2.04 -11.40 18.22
N ASN A 174 -1.01 -11.20 17.37
CA ASN A 174 0.17 -10.40 17.70
C ASN A 174 0.01 -8.90 17.35
N GLY A 175 -1.01 -8.57 16.56
CA GLY A 175 -1.41 -7.24 16.14
C GLY A 175 -0.49 -6.61 15.09
N ASP A 176 0.15 -7.40 14.23
CA ASP A 176 1.09 -6.93 13.21
C ASP A 176 0.50 -6.83 11.80
N SER A 177 -0.83 -6.92 11.67
CA SER A 177 -1.59 -6.83 10.42
C SER A 177 -1.47 -8.05 9.50
N LEU A 178 -0.88 -9.15 9.97
CA LEU A 178 -1.00 -10.47 9.34
C LEU A 178 -2.01 -11.29 10.13
N ALA A 179 -2.90 -11.98 9.42
CA ALA A 179 -3.88 -12.83 10.07
C ALA A 179 -3.22 -14.13 10.55
N ASP A 180 -3.67 -14.69 11.67
CA ASP A 180 -3.03 -15.86 12.28
C ASP A 180 -2.99 -17.06 11.32
N LEU A 181 -4.05 -17.28 10.54
CA LEU A 181 -4.06 -18.31 9.49
C LEU A 181 -2.91 -18.17 8.48
N LEU A 182 -2.51 -16.94 8.13
CA LEU A 182 -1.43 -16.69 7.18
C LEU A 182 -0.08 -17.09 7.78
N GLU A 183 0.17 -16.72 9.03
CA GLU A 183 1.42 -16.99 9.76
C GLU A 183 1.51 -18.44 10.27
N TRP A 184 0.37 -19.12 10.40
CA TRP A 184 0.34 -20.56 10.60
C TRP A 184 0.92 -21.31 9.40
N GLY A 185 0.64 -20.83 8.18
CA GLY A 185 1.15 -21.40 6.93
C GLY A 185 0.63 -22.80 6.59
N PRO A 186 1.19 -23.45 5.55
CA PRO A 186 0.70 -24.75 5.09
C PRO A 186 1.25 -25.91 5.95
N GLY A 187 0.44 -26.44 6.87
CA GLY A 187 0.77 -27.66 7.61
C GLY A 187 0.15 -27.76 9.00
N ASP A 188 0.66 -28.72 9.79
CA ASP A 188 0.23 -28.97 11.18
C ASP A 188 1.10 -28.22 12.21
N ALA A 189 2.00 -27.33 11.77
CA ALA A 189 2.90 -26.57 12.64
C ALA A 189 3.09 -25.15 12.07
N PRO A 190 3.18 -24.14 12.94
CA PRO A 190 3.31 -22.74 12.53
C PRO A 190 4.68 -22.46 11.90
N LEU A 191 4.73 -21.36 11.16
CA LEU A 191 5.95 -20.88 10.53
C LEU A 191 6.91 -20.27 11.57
N ASP A 192 8.19 -20.26 11.18
CA ASP A 192 9.32 -19.61 11.84
C ASP A 192 10.28 -19.29 10.68
N THR A 193 9.95 -18.22 9.96
CA THR A 193 10.43 -17.89 8.63
C THR A 193 11.92 -17.56 8.66
N ASP A 194 12.36 -16.86 9.70
CA ASP A 194 13.74 -16.47 9.85
C ASP A 194 14.61 -17.50 10.62
N ALA A 195 13.98 -18.44 11.34
CA ALA A 195 14.56 -19.48 12.18
C ALA A 195 15.25 -18.97 13.48
N ASP A 196 14.76 -17.87 14.06
CA ASP A 196 15.25 -17.31 15.33
C ASP A 196 14.69 -18.02 16.59
N GLY A 197 13.63 -18.83 16.42
CA GLY A 197 12.96 -19.59 17.47
C GLY A 197 11.72 -18.91 18.08
N VAL A 198 11.31 -17.76 17.55
CA VAL A 198 9.99 -17.14 17.70
C VAL A 198 9.14 -17.60 16.49
N PRO A 199 7.95 -18.19 16.71
CA PRO A 199 7.05 -18.49 15.58
C PRO A 199 6.52 -17.20 14.97
N ASP A 200 6.25 -17.20 13.67
CA ASP A 200 5.77 -16.01 12.93
C ASP A 200 4.56 -15.35 13.61
N LEU A 201 3.63 -16.17 14.09
CA LEU A 201 2.47 -15.80 14.93
C LEU A 201 2.75 -14.89 16.15
N PHE A 202 4.02 -14.74 16.54
CA PHE A 202 4.46 -13.92 17.67
C PHE A 202 5.78 -13.18 17.39
N ASP A 203 6.28 -13.25 16.15
CA ASP A 203 7.38 -12.43 15.65
C ASP A 203 6.78 -11.12 15.11
N ARG A 204 7.57 -10.04 15.05
CA ARG A 204 7.15 -8.76 14.47
C ARG A 204 8.00 -8.32 13.30
N ASP A 205 8.96 -9.16 12.90
CA ASP A 205 9.81 -9.03 11.73
C ASP A 205 10.12 -10.45 11.22
N ASN A 206 9.09 -11.12 10.67
CA ASN A 206 9.06 -12.54 10.33
C ASN A 206 10.24 -13.05 9.50
N ASP A 207 10.84 -12.21 8.66
CA ASP A 207 12.03 -12.57 7.87
C ASP A 207 13.33 -11.88 8.32
N ASN A 208 13.22 -11.08 9.38
CA ASN A 208 14.27 -10.38 10.10
C ASN A 208 15.08 -9.43 9.22
N ASP A 209 14.48 -8.75 8.25
CA ASP A 209 15.17 -7.84 7.35
C ASP A 209 15.31 -6.40 7.87
N GLY A 210 14.66 -6.12 9.01
CA GLY A 210 14.66 -4.84 9.71
C GLY A 210 13.48 -3.94 9.36
N VAL A 211 12.49 -4.44 8.64
CA VAL A 211 11.19 -3.84 8.41
C VAL A 211 10.13 -4.65 9.17
N PRO A 212 9.41 -4.04 10.14
CA PRO A 212 8.36 -4.76 10.85
C PRO A 212 7.24 -5.21 9.93
N ASP A 213 6.62 -6.36 10.19
CA ASP A 213 5.65 -7.02 9.30
C ASP A 213 4.49 -6.10 8.87
N ARG A 214 3.93 -5.34 9.81
CA ARG A 214 2.89 -4.32 9.54
C ARG A 214 3.29 -3.22 8.55
N LEU A 215 4.58 -3.07 8.26
CA LEU A 215 5.15 -2.13 7.30
C LEU A 215 5.86 -2.82 6.13
N ASP A 216 5.97 -4.14 6.16
CA ASP A 216 6.63 -4.90 5.11
C ASP A 216 5.65 -5.24 3.98
N LEU A 217 6.09 -5.07 2.74
CA LEU A 217 5.32 -5.53 1.58
C LEU A 217 5.60 -7.00 1.25
N SER A 218 6.66 -7.58 1.81
CA SER A 218 7.04 -8.99 1.69
C SER A 218 7.49 -9.57 3.05
N PRO A 219 6.59 -9.67 4.05
CA PRO A 219 6.92 -10.09 5.42
C PRO A 219 7.66 -11.43 5.56
N PHE A 220 7.58 -12.30 4.54
CA PHE A 220 8.15 -13.64 4.62
C PHE A 220 9.42 -13.81 3.77
N SER A 221 9.91 -12.78 3.07
CA SER A 221 10.98 -12.91 2.08
C SER A 221 11.73 -11.62 1.72
N ALA A 222 12.96 -11.52 2.24
CA ALA A 222 13.94 -10.52 1.83
C ALA A 222 15.09 -11.06 0.96
N SER A 223 15.88 -10.13 0.41
CA SER A 223 17.17 -10.49 -0.22
C SER A 223 18.26 -10.77 0.80
N ALA A 224 18.19 -10.20 2.00
CA ALA A 224 19.14 -10.39 3.08
C ALA A 224 18.46 -10.21 4.44
N ARG A 225 18.86 -11.02 5.42
CA ARG A 225 18.36 -10.96 6.80
C ARG A 225 19.37 -10.28 7.72
N LEU A 226 18.91 -9.58 8.74
CA LEU A 226 19.72 -8.97 9.78
C LEU A 226 20.08 -10.03 10.84
N GLY A 227 21.27 -10.62 10.70
CA GLY A 227 21.75 -11.61 11.67
C GLY A 227 22.09 -10.99 13.02
N GLY A 228 21.75 -11.67 14.12
CA GLY A 228 21.99 -11.18 15.47
C GLY A 228 21.28 -12.02 16.52
N GLY A 229 21.16 -11.49 17.73
CA GLY A 229 20.10 -11.91 18.64
C GLY A 229 18.89 -11.02 18.41
N VAL A 230 17.70 -11.57 18.61
CA VAL A 230 16.43 -10.84 18.56
C VAL A 230 16.01 -10.36 19.94
N ASP A 231 15.06 -9.42 19.98
CA ASP A 231 14.40 -9.00 21.23
C ASP A 231 13.31 -10.02 21.65
N ALA A 232 12.43 -9.63 22.58
CA ALA A 232 11.36 -10.52 23.05
C ALA A 232 10.18 -10.62 22.07
N GLU A 233 10.15 -9.71 21.09
CA GLU A 233 9.12 -9.56 20.08
C GLU A 233 9.64 -9.98 18.68
N GLY A 234 10.71 -10.79 18.61
CA GLY A 234 11.28 -11.33 17.36
C GLY A 234 12.10 -10.35 16.51
N ARG A 235 12.13 -9.07 16.87
CA ARG A 235 12.82 -8.04 16.07
C ARG A 235 14.35 -8.13 16.17
N PRO A 236 15.09 -7.75 15.11
CA PRO A 236 16.54 -7.86 15.09
C PRO A 236 17.18 -6.79 15.97
N ALA A 237 18.22 -7.14 16.72
CA ALA A 237 18.93 -6.17 17.54
C ALA A 237 19.54 -5.04 16.67
N ALA A 238 19.56 -3.80 17.19
CA ALA A 238 20.08 -2.62 16.48
C ALA A 238 21.55 -2.72 15.99
N SER A 239 22.32 -3.69 16.48
CA SER A 239 23.70 -3.97 16.02
C SER A 239 23.78 -5.05 14.93
N ALA A 240 22.65 -5.59 14.48
CA ALA A 240 22.59 -6.65 13.49
C ALA A 240 23.12 -6.17 12.14
N THR A 241 23.76 -7.07 11.41
CA THR A 241 24.35 -6.78 10.09
C THR A 241 23.69 -7.65 9.03
N PRO A 242 23.40 -7.10 7.84
CA PRO A 242 22.80 -7.88 6.76
C PRO A 242 23.64 -9.09 6.35
N SER A 243 22.97 -10.22 6.16
CA SER A 243 23.52 -11.48 5.66
C SER A 243 22.60 -12.01 4.55
N GLY A 244 23.11 -12.04 3.32
CA GLY A 244 22.37 -12.46 2.13
C GLY A 244 22.82 -11.69 0.89
N TYR A 245 21.90 -11.47 -0.04
CA TYR A 245 22.12 -10.69 -1.23
C TYR A 245 22.07 -9.19 -0.93
N THR A 246 23.24 -8.57 -0.92
CA THR A 246 23.42 -7.11 -0.90
C THR A 246 23.77 -6.62 -2.30
N PHE A 247 23.17 -5.51 -2.73
CA PHE A 247 23.38 -4.92 -4.05
C PHE A 247 24.23 -3.66 -3.96
N HIS A 248 25.10 -3.45 -4.96
CA HIS A 248 25.99 -2.29 -5.00
C HIS A 248 26.26 -1.84 -6.45
N ALA A 249 26.30 -0.52 -6.65
CA ALA A 249 26.56 0.07 -7.95
C ALA A 249 28.05 0.29 -8.22
N LYS A 250 28.39 0.59 -9.48
CA LYS A 250 29.75 1.00 -9.84
C LYS A 250 30.09 2.39 -9.27
N TYR A 251 31.11 2.46 -8.41
CA TYR A 251 31.63 3.74 -7.91
C TYR A 251 32.24 4.62 -9.02
N PRO A 252 31.95 5.94 -9.08
CA PRO A 252 32.41 6.83 -10.16
C PRO A 252 33.93 6.87 -10.37
N ASN A 253 34.71 6.62 -9.33
CA ASN A 253 36.18 6.66 -9.34
C ASN A 253 36.83 5.26 -9.20
N ALA A 254 36.06 4.18 -9.29
CA ALA A 254 36.63 2.83 -9.26
C ALA A 254 37.56 2.64 -10.46
N LEU A 255 38.78 2.14 -10.21
CA LEU A 255 39.72 1.75 -11.26
C LEU A 255 39.04 0.71 -12.16
N GLU A 256 39.21 0.80 -13.48
CA GLU A 256 38.55 -0.12 -14.44
C GLU A 256 38.82 -1.60 -14.18
N SER A 257 39.90 -1.95 -13.47
CA SER A 257 40.24 -3.31 -13.08
C SER A 257 39.48 -3.87 -11.86
N TYR A 258 38.72 -3.03 -11.14
CA TYR A 258 37.87 -3.40 -10.00
C TYR A 258 36.39 -3.57 -10.43
N SER A 259 36.13 -3.82 -11.71
CA SER A 259 34.77 -4.04 -12.23
C SER A 259 34.05 -5.27 -11.64
N ASP A 260 34.75 -6.06 -10.81
CA ASP A 260 34.21 -7.20 -10.08
C ASP A 260 33.42 -6.76 -8.81
N ASP A 261 33.54 -5.49 -8.38
CA ASP A 261 32.77 -4.87 -7.28
C ASP A 261 31.49 -4.20 -7.80
N VAL A 262 30.78 -4.83 -8.74
CA VAL A 262 29.48 -4.33 -9.23
C VAL A 262 28.49 -5.48 -9.17
N TYR A 263 27.44 -5.30 -8.36
CA TYR A 263 26.42 -6.33 -8.13
C TYR A 263 25.04 -5.67 -8.03
N PRO A 264 24.49 -5.13 -9.13
CA PRO A 264 23.18 -4.50 -9.12
C PRO A 264 22.08 -5.55 -8.99
N LEU A 265 20.90 -5.11 -8.56
CA LEU A 265 19.68 -5.89 -8.72
C LEU A 265 19.27 -5.86 -10.20
N ILE A 266 19.06 -7.04 -10.80
CA ILE A 266 18.52 -7.15 -12.16
C ILE A 266 17.08 -7.68 -12.09
N ILE A 267 16.12 -6.86 -12.51
CA ILE A 267 14.69 -7.23 -12.53
C ILE A 267 14.29 -7.62 -13.95
N SER A 268 14.02 -8.90 -14.19
CA SER A 268 13.71 -9.40 -15.54
C SER A 268 12.20 -9.57 -15.79
N MET A 269 11.58 -8.60 -16.47
CA MET A 269 10.17 -8.63 -16.88
C MET A 269 9.98 -9.29 -18.25
N ARG A 270 9.56 -10.57 -18.29
CA ARG A 270 9.37 -11.33 -19.54
C ARG A 270 7.94 -11.36 -20.05
N SER A 271 6.99 -11.65 -19.18
CA SER A 271 5.62 -12.01 -19.56
C SER A 271 4.60 -10.89 -19.40
N VAL A 272 5.05 -9.66 -19.14
CA VAL A 272 4.15 -8.49 -19.02
C VAL A 272 3.52 -8.18 -20.39
N PRO A 273 2.18 -8.18 -20.49
CA PRO A 273 1.46 -7.88 -21.74
C PRO A 273 1.76 -6.49 -22.30
N PRO A 274 1.67 -6.31 -23.64
CA PRO A 274 1.77 -5.00 -24.25
C PRO A 274 0.68 -4.06 -23.76
N ALA A 275 1.03 -2.78 -23.61
CA ALA A 275 0.16 -1.67 -23.22
C ALA A 275 -0.46 -1.72 -21.80
N ALA A 276 -0.30 -2.83 -21.06
CA ALA A 276 -0.62 -2.90 -19.64
C ALA A 276 0.27 -1.93 -18.85
N VAL A 277 -0.33 -1.22 -17.91
CA VAL A 277 0.40 -0.36 -16.98
C VAL A 277 0.87 -1.23 -15.84
N THR A 278 2.18 -1.29 -15.64
CA THR A 278 2.81 -2.10 -14.60
C THR A 278 3.39 -1.19 -13.54
N TYR A 279 2.97 -1.38 -12.30
CA TYR A 279 3.61 -0.82 -11.13
C TYR A 279 4.67 -1.81 -10.65
N LEU A 280 5.83 -1.26 -10.31
CA LEU A 280 6.91 -1.99 -9.66
C LEU A 280 7.25 -1.20 -8.40
N ASP A 281 6.77 -1.69 -7.27
CA ASP A 281 7.09 -1.20 -5.95
C ASP A 281 8.30 -1.96 -5.42
N LEU A 282 9.30 -1.21 -4.96
CA LEU A 282 10.50 -1.74 -4.32
C LEU A 282 10.61 -1.12 -2.94
N GLN A 283 10.70 -1.99 -1.94
CA GLN A 283 11.09 -1.62 -0.60
C GLN A 283 12.53 -2.07 -0.37
N LEU A 284 13.33 -1.19 0.22
CA LEU A 284 14.74 -1.46 0.40
C LEU A 284 15.31 -0.77 1.63
N ARG A 285 16.41 -1.34 2.12
CA ARG A 285 17.16 -0.82 3.25
C ARG A 285 18.64 -0.66 2.88
N PRO A 286 19.27 0.50 3.16
CA PRO A 286 20.73 0.62 3.08
C PRO A 286 21.41 -0.37 4.03
N THR A 287 22.57 -0.91 3.66
CA THR A 287 23.30 -1.84 4.54
C THR A 287 23.77 -1.18 5.84
N ASP A 288 24.07 0.13 5.81
CA ASP A 288 24.19 0.97 7.00
C ASP A 288 22.85 1.67 7.29
N ALA A 289 22.12 1.15 8.29
CA ALA A 289 20.84 1.69 8.70
C ALA A 289 20.88 3.18 9.10
N ASN A 290 22.04 3.72 9.48
CA ASN A 290 22.17 5.16 9.78
C ASN A 290 21.89 6.03 8.55
N HIS A 291 22.01 5.50 7.33
CA HIS A 291 21.72 6.24 6.11
C HIS A 291 20.23 6.59 5.96
N LEU A 292 19.33 5.85 6.59
CA LEU A 292 17.91 6.22 6.68
C LEU A 292 17.73 7.58 7.41
N TRP A 293 18.63 7.90 8.35
CA TRP A 293 18.64 9.17 9.06
C TRP A 293 19.17 10.34 8.23
N TYR A 294 19.82 10.08 7.10
CA TYR A 294 20.31 11.11 6.17
C TYR A 294 19.29 11.51 5.10
N ALA A 295 18.25 10.70 4.93
CA ALA A 295 17.19 10.96 3.96
C ALA A 295 16.60 12.35 4.16
N TYR A 296 16.62 13.15 3.09
CA TYR A 296 16.04 14.49 3.03
C TYR A 296 16.65 15.52 3.98
N ASN A 297 17.75 15.18 4.68
CA ASN A 297 18.47 16.14 5.47
C ASN A 297 18.92 17.31 4.60
N VAL A 298 18.82 18.48 5.20
CA VAL A 298 19.24 19.73 4.61
C VAL A 298 20.48 20.24 5.30
N LEU A 299 21.43 20.68 4.47
CA LEU A 299 22.73 21.18 4.88
C LEU A 299 22.89 22.60 4.35
N ASP A 300 23.75 23.36 5.02
CA ASP A 300 24.14 24.71 4.59
C ASP A 300 25.49 24.65 3.85
N TRP A 301 25.56 25.38 2.75
CA TRP A 301 26.73 25.74 1.98
C TRP A 301 27.27 27.06 2.53
N PRO A 302 28.59 27.28 2.46
CA PRO A 302 29.16 28.54 2.89
C PRO A 302 28.62 29.72 2.08
N SER A 303 27.96 30.66 2.78
CA SER A 303 27.50 31.92 2.18
C SER A 303 28.65 32.71 1.55
N GLY A 304 28.42 33.28 0.37
CA GLY A 304 29.39 34.13 -0.32
C GLY A 304 30.45 33.36 -1.11
N ASP A 305 30.17 32.10 -1.46
CA ASP A 305 30.97 31.37 -2.45
C ASP A 305 30.67 31.86 -3.87
N ASP A 306 31.43 32.87 -4.32
CA ASP A 306 31.30 33.51 -5.63
C ASP A 306 32.21 32.91 -6.71
N LYS A 307 33.00 31.88 -6.36
CA LYS A 307 34.10 31.35 -7.19
C LYS A 307 34.04 29.84 -7.40
N GLY A 308 33.20 29.13 -6.65
CA GLY A 308 32.92 27.72 -6.85
C GLY A 308 32.22 27.40 -8.18
N GLN A 309 32.16 26.11 -8.50
CA GLN A 309 31.30 25.59 -9.57
C GLN A 309 29.82 25.58 -9.16
N VAL A 310 29.58 25.35 -7.87
CA VAL A 310 28.34 25.66 -7.16
C VAL A 310 28.57 27.02 -6.50
N GLN A 311 27.62 27.96 -6.66
CA GLN A 311 27.75 29.31 -6.13
C GLN A 311 26.54 29.62 -5.26
N ASP A 312 26.77 30.28 -4.14
CA ASP A 312 25.72 30.88 -3.31
C ASP A 312 26.14 32.31 -2.98
N VAL A 313 25.54 33.27 -3.66
CA VAL A 313 25.84 34.71 -3.54
C VAL A 313 24.75 35.50 -2.84
N ASP A 314 23.53 34.97 -2.74
CA ASP A 314 22.42 35.64 -2.06
C ASP A 314 22.00 34.99 -0.73
N GLY A 315 22.50 33.79 -0.42
CA GLY A 315 22.21 33.07 0.81
C GLY A 315 20.78 32.54 0.88
N ALA A 316 20.11 32.38 -0.26
CA ALA A 316 18.73 31.92 -0.29
C ALA A 316 18.64 30.41 -0.03
N THR A 317 17.65 30.04 0.76
CA THR A 317 17.41 28.65 1.16
C THR A 317 16.46 27.95 0.19
N LEU A 318 16.34 26.63 0.30
CA LEU A 318 15.34 25.83 -0.43
C LEU A 318 13.91 26.32 -0.18
N PHE A 319 13.63 26.85 1.00
CA PHE A 319 12.37 27.50 1.34
C PHE A 319 12.17 28.82 0.57
N ASP A 320 13.18 29.69 0.54
CA ASP A 320 13.13 30.95 -0.20
C ASP A 320 12.92 30.71 -1.71
N ALA A 321 13.59 29.70 -2.26
CA ALA A 321 13.41 29.28 -3.65
C ALA A 321 11.98 28.79 -3.92
N CYS A 322 11.39 28.01 -3.00
CA CYS A 322 10.00 27.58 -3.11
C CYS A 322 9.04 28.78 -3.13
N VAL A 323 9.18 29.72 -2.18
CA VAL A 323 8.30 30.89 -2.07
C VAL A 323 8.38 31.76 -3.32
N SER A 324 9.59 31.95 -3.85
CA SER A 324 9.79 32.69 -5.12
C SER A 324 9.09 31.98 -6.28
N GLN A 325 9.17 30.66 -6.36
CA GLN A 325 8.54 29.86 -7.41
C GLN A 325 7.02 29.91 -7.33
N ALA A 326 6.43 29.68 -6.16
CA ALA A 326 4.99 29.74 -5.93
C ALA A 326 4.42 31.12 -6.29
N THR A 327 5.12 32.19 -5.88
CA THR A 327 4.73 33.56 -6.23
C THR A 327 4.75 33.80 -7.74
N ALA A 328 5.72 33.23 -8.45
CA ALA A 328 5.85 33.37 -9.89
C ALA A 328 4.82 32.53 -10.69
N SER A 329 4.41 31.37 -10.15
CA SER A 329 3.35 30.52 -10.73
C SER A 329 1.95 31.03 -10.41
N GLY A 330 1.81 31.99 -9.48
CA GLY A 330 0.52 32.50 -9.02
C GLY A 330 -0.17 31.59 -8.01
N GLU A 331 0.59 30.66 -7.42
CA GLU A 331 0.16 29.79 -6.31
C GLU A 331 0.31 30.55 -4.99
N ASP A 332 -0.46 30.18 -3.96
CA ASP A 332 -0.27 30.71 -2.61
C ASP A 332 0.98 30.08 -1.99
N PRO A 333 2.05 30.83 -1.68
CA PRO A 333 3.23 30.27 -1.05
C PRO A 333 2.96 29.60 0.30
N ALA A 334 1.91 30.01 1.03
CA ALA A 334 1.53 29.38 2.29
C ALA A 334 0.96 27.95 2.10
N GLU A 335 0.35 27.69 0.93
CA GLU A 335 -0.17 26.37 0.56
C GLU A 335 0.85 25.53 -0.21
N ALA A 336 1.67 26.17 -1.05
CA ALA A 336 2.64 25.50 -1.91
C ALA A 336 3.97 25.16 -1.20
N CYS A 337 4.35 25.93 -0.18
CA CYS A 337 5.61 25.78 0.52
C CYS A 337 5.37 25.48 2.00
N ALA A 338 5.39 24.20 2.36
CA ALA A 338 5.35 23.80 3.76
C ALA A 338 6.61 24.30 4.49
N LEU A 339 6.43 25.14 5.52
CA LEU A 339 7.49 25.45 6.48
C LEU A 339 7.84 24.16 7.24
N ASN A 340 8.89 23.47 6.79
CA ASN A 340 9.46 22.34 7.51
C ASN A 340 10.96 22.57 7.77
N PRO A 341 11.57 21.87 8.74
CA PRO A 341 13.01 21.97 9.01
C PRO A 341 13.88 21.73 7.76
N ASP A 342 13.35 20.98 6.78
CA ASP A 342 13.99 20.63 5.51
C ASP A 342 13.95 21.75 4.46
N GLY A 343 13.59 22.98 4.85
CA GLY A 343 13.58 24.15 3.97
C GLY A 343 14.73 25.13 4.20
N ASN A 344 15.41 25.07 5.35
CA ASN A 344 16.24 26.18 5.86
C ASN A 344 17.71 26.18 5.41
N GLY A 345 18.12 25.25 4.56
CA GLY A 345 19.46 25.23 3.97
C GLY A 345 19.41 25.18 2.45
N ASP A 346 20.56 25.03 1.83
CA ASP A 346 20.77 25.16 0.38
C ASP A 346 21.10 23.83 -0.32
N ILE A 347 21.48 22.81 0.45
CA ILE A 347 21.78 21.46 -0.03
C ILE A 347 20.81 20.46 0.56
N LYS A 348 20.33 19.53 -0.27
CA LYS A 348 19.46 18.44 0.12
C LYS A 348 20.01 17.09 -0.32
N LEU A 349 20.01 16.13 0.60
CA LEU A 349 20.33 14.73 0.31
C LEU A 349 19.04 14.00 -0.09
N VAL A 350 18.96 13.56 -1.34
CA VAL A 350 17.77 12.89 -1.87
C VAL A 350 18.12 11.45 -2.26
N PRO A 351 17.61 10.44 -1.53
CA PRO A 351 17.77 9.05 -1.93
C PRO A 351 16.89 8.76 -3.15
N MET A 352 17.42 8.05 -4.13
CA MET A 352 16.72 7.67 -5.36
C MET A 352 17.13 6.26 -5.80
N LEU A 353 16.24 5.57 -6.50
CA LEU A 353 16.62 4.42 -7.31
C LEU A 353 17.02 4.87 -8.70
N GLU A 354 18.16 4.37 -9.17
CA GLU A 354 18.66 4.53 -10.52
C GLU A 354 18.41 3.24 -11.32
N PHE A 355 17.49 3.31 -12.29
CA PHE A 355 17.20 2.24 -13.23
C PHE A 355 17.97 2.45 -14.55
N ARG A 356 18.84 1.52 -14.93
CA ARG A 356 19.63 1.58 -16.17
C ARG A 356 19.13 0.57 -17.19
N PHE A 357 18.77 1.03 -18.38
CA PHE A 357 17.98 0.21 -19.32
C PHE A 357 18.78 -0.48 -20.44
N GLY A 358 20.08 -0.23 -20.56
CA GLY A 358 20.92 -0.79 -21.64
C GLY A 358 20.39 -0.46 -23.06
N LYS A 359 19.58 0.60 -23.21
CA LYS A 359 19.04 1.11 -24.47
C LYS A 359 19.24 2.63 -24.58
N PRO A 360 19.34 3.20 -25.80
CA PRO A 360 19.31 4.65 -25.99
C PRO A 360 18.00 5.27 -25.47
N LEU A 361 18.06 6.53 -24.99
CA LEU A 361 16.89 7.25 -24.47
C LEU A 361 15.65 7.19 -25.37
N ALA A 362 15.83 7.40 -26.68
CA ALA A 362 14.73 7.40 -27.64
C ALA A 362 13.98 6.05 -27.71
N GLU A 363 14.67 4.94 -27.49
CA GLU A 363 14.05 3.60 -27.46
C GLU A 363 13.43 3.29 -26.10
N ALA A 364 14.08 3.73 -25.01
CA ALA A 364 13.61 3.49 -23.66
C ALA A 364 12.31 4.24 -23.34
N LEU A 365 12.11 5.44 -23.90
CA LEU A 365 10.89 6.23 -23.69
C LEU A 365 9.61 5.49 -24.10
N ALA A 366 9.70 4.55 -25.05
CA ALA A 366 8.55 3.74 -25.46
C ALA A 366 8.15 2.65 -24.43
N LEU A 367 8.94 2.47 -23.36
CA LEU A 367 8.72 1.47 -22.31
C LEU A 367 7.97 2.01 -21.10
N PHE A 368 7.66 3.31 -21.08
CA PHE A 368 7.04 4.00 -19.95
C PHE A 368 5.67 4.58 -20.32
N PRO A 369 4.83 4.88 -19.33
CA PRO A 369 3.69 5.78 -19.52
C PRO A 369 4.13 7.17 -20.00
N GLU A 370 3.14 8.01 -20.30
CA GLU A 370 3.40 9.34 -20.82
C GLU A 370 4.19 10.22 -19.83
N PRO A 371 5.02 11.17 -20.30
CA PRO A 371 5.94 11.91 -19.42
C PRO A 371 5.26 12.70 -18.30
N ASP A 372 4.00 13.12 -18.49
CA ASP A 372 3.18 13.78 -17.47
C ASP A 372 2.76 12.81 -16.36
N VAL A 373 2.47 11.55 -16.70
CA VAL A 373 2.23 10.49 -15.72
C VAL A 373 3.50 10.22 -14.93
N LEU A 374 4.65 10.01 -15.57
CA LEU A 374 5.92 9.82 -14.86
C LEU A 374 6.25 11.00 -13.94
N ALA A 375 6.05 12.23 -14.42
CA ALA A 375 6.27 13.44 -13.63
C ALA A 375 5.35 13.51 -12.40
N ALA A 376 4.14 12.95 -12.46
CA ALA A 376 3.22 12.81 -11.32
C ALA A 376 3.65 11.76 -10.29
N TYR A 377 4.70 10.98 -10.54
CA TYR A 377 5.38 10.15 -9.52
C TYR A 377 6.78 10.68 -9.19
N GLY A 378 7.13 11.87 -9.68
CA GLY A 378 8.48 12.40 -9.52
C GLY A 378 9.55 11.62 -10.29
N ILE A 379 9.17 10.78 -11.26
CA ILE A 379 10.11 9.98 -12.04
C ILE A 379 10.68 10.83 -13.17
N SER A 380 12.01 10.84 -13.30
CA SER A 380 12.71 11.51 -14.40
C SER A 380 13.50 10.50 -15.23
N VAL A 381 13.48 10.66 -16.55
CA VAL A 381 14.21 9.77 -17.47
C VAL A 381 15.15 10.60 -18.33
N GLN A 382 16.43 10.27 -18.31
CA GLN A 382 17.48 11.01 -19.01
C GLN A 382 18.51 10.08 -19.64
N ALA A 383 19.36 10.64 -20.52
CA ALA A 383 20.48 9.91 -21.11
C ALA A 383 21.73 10.05 -20.22
N THR A 384 22.53 8.99 -20.08
CA THR A 384 23.85 9.06 -19.47
C THR A 384 24.82 9.87 -20.34
N ASP A 385 25.79 10.53 -19.70
CA ASP A 385 26.92 11.14 -20.39
C ASP A 385 27.77 10.07 -21.12
N GLY A 386 27.97 10.23 -22.43
CA GLY A 386 28.78 9.33 -23.25
C GLY A 386 28.25 9.08 -24.66
N ALA A 387 29.06 8.46 -25.52
CA ALA A 387 28.76 8.28 -26.95
C ALA A 387 27.54 7.39 -27.25
N SER A 388 27.13 6.54 -26.31
CA SER A 388 26.00 5.62 -26.46
C SER A 388 24.67 6.13 -25.88
N GLY A 389 24.69 7.19 -25.04
CA GLY A 389 23.48 7.89 -24.54
C GLY A 389 22.42 6.96 -23.93
N GLN A 390 22.83 6.05 -23.05
CA GLN A 390 21.97 5.04 -22.45
C GLN A 390 20.90 5.70 -21.57
N ALA A 391 19.69 5.15 -21.56
CA ALA A 391 18.59 5.67 -20.75
C ALA A 391 18.75 5.26 -19.29
N VAL A 392 18.52 6.23 -18.41
CA VAL A 392 18.47 6.06 -16.96
C VAL A 392 17.23 6.75 -16.42
N ALA A 393 16.45 6.02 -15.62
CA ALA A 393 15.36 6.60 -14.86
C ALA A 393 15.77 6.78 -13.39
N TYR A 394 15.41 7.93 -12.81
CA TYR A 394 15.57 8.21 -11.40
C TYR A 394 14.19 8.24 -10.75
N VAL A 395 14.02 7.36 -9.76
CA VAL A 395 12.79 7.20 -8.98
C VAL A 395 13.05 7.74 -7.57
N PRO A 396 12.29 8.72 -7.08
CA PRO A 396 12.45 9.22 -5.72
C PRO A 396 12.07 8.16 -4.69
N LEU A 397 12.79 8.09 -3.57
CA LEU A 397 12.54 7.14 -2.50
C LEU A 397 11.87 7.78 -1.30
N GLN A 398 10.69 7.30 -0.92
CA GLN A 398 10.01 7.75 0.29
C GLN A 398 10.58 7.04 1.51
N LEU A 399 10.75 7.78 2.61
CA LEU A 399 11.19 7.22 3.88
C LEU A 399 10.00 6.56 4.59
N ILE A 400 10.13 5.29 4.92
CA ILE A 400 9.17 4.53 5.71
C ILE A 400 9.59 4.63 7.18
N THR A 401 8.68 5.12 8.01
CA THR A 401 8.89 5.34 9.44
C THR A 401 7.84 4.55 10.20
N ASP A 402 8.30 3.84 11.20
CA ASP A 402 7.46 3.22 12.21
C ASP A 402 6.81 4.31 13.06
N GLU A 403 5.48 4.42 13.00
CA GLU A 403 4.74 5.41 13.78
C GLU A 403 4.66 5.07 15.28
N ASP A 404 4.76 3.80 15.64
CA ASP A 404 4.65 3.33 17.03
C ASP A 404 5.97 3.51 17.78
N THR A 405 7.10 3.32 17.10
CA THR A 405 8.44 3.47 17.69
C THR A 405 9.15 4.77 17.30
N GLY A 406 8.75 5.40 16.19
CA GLY A 406 9.44 6.55 15.59
C GLY A 406 10.70 6.18 14.79
N GLU A 407 11.02 4.89 14.66
CA GLU A 407 12.20 4.42 13.95
C GLU A 407 12.03 4.53 12.43
N ARG A 408 13.15 4.76 11.74
CA ARG A 408 13.20 4.77 10.28
C ARG A 408 13.60 3.38 9.83
N VAL A 409 12.74 2.69 9.07
CA VAL A 409 12.91 1.25 8.81
C VAL A 409 13.33 0.94 7.37
N ALA A 410 12.82 1.67 6.39
CA ALA A 410 13.15 1.42 4.98
C ALA A 410 12.91 2.63 4.09
N PHE A 411 13.26 2.46 2.82
CA PHE A 411 12.81 3.28 1.72
C PHE A 411 11.80 2.53 0.86
N GLY A 412 10.78 3.24 0.35
CA GLY A 412 9.85 2.75 -0.66
C GLY A 412 9.94 3.55 -1.96
N GLY A 413 9.93 2.88 -3.11
CA GLY A 413 9.94 3.53 -4.42
C GLY A 413 9.07 2.81 -5.44
N ARG A 414 8.31 3.58 -6.23
CA ARG A 414 7.43 3.06 -7.30
C ARG A 414 7.96 3.45 -8.67
N MET A 415 8.20 2.46 -9.53
CA MET A 415 8.48 2.65 -10.95
C MET A 415 7.30 2.20 -11.80
N LEU A 416 7.03 2.92 -12.90
CA LEU A 416 5.95 2.58 -13.82
C LEU A 416 6.50 2.14 -15.17
N PHE A 417 5.91 1.08 -15.73
CA PHE A 417 6.19 0.60 -17.08
C PHE A 417 4.92 0.50 -17.92
N ARG A 418 5.08 0.68 -19.23
CA ARG A 418 4.05 0.41 -20.23
C ARG A 418 4.71 -0.07 -21.51
N LYS A 419 4.98 -1.38 -21.59
CA LYS A 419 5.76 -1.94 -22.71
C LYS A 419 4.91 -1.99 -23.99
N PRO A 420 5.47 -1.69 -25.18
CA PRO A 420 4.73 -1.73 -26.43
C PRO A 420 4.67 -3.15 -27.03
N SER A 421 5.42 -4.09 -26.44
CA SER A 421 5.50 -5.48 -26.89
C SER A 421 5.92 -6.40 -25.74
N TYR A 422 5.92 -7.71 -26.01
CA TYR A 422 6.46 -8.75 -25.14
C TYR A 422 8.01 -8.76 -25.08
N ALA A 423 8.67 -7.66 -25.44
CA ALA A 423 10.11 -7.55 -25.25
C ALA A 423 10.47 -7.70 -23.76
N VAL A 424 11.51 -8.51 -23.51
CA VAL A 424 12.09 -8.66 -22.18
C VAL A 424 12.76 -7.36 -21.79
N LEU A 425 12.44 -6.87 -20.59
CA LEU A 425 13.01 -5.69 -19.98
C LEU A 425 13.82 -6.13 -18.75
N SER A 426 15.07 -5.72 -18.65
CA SER A 426 15.98 -6.11 -17.57
C SER A 426 16.84 -4.95 -17.11
N PRO A 427 16.26 -3.92 -16.45
CA PRO A 427 17.04 -2.83 -15.91
C PRO A 427 17.95 -3.30 -14.78
N GLU A 428 19.11 -2.67 -14.68
CA GLU A 428 19.94 -2.69 -13.47
C GLU A 428 19.39 -1.62 -12.51
N VAL A 429 19.17 -1.99 -11.25
CA VAL A 429 18.63 -1.11 -10.22
C VAL A 429 19.69 -0.86 -9.16
N ASN A 430 19.89 0.42 -8.82
CA ASN A 430 20.89 0.85 -7.84
C ASN A 430 20.30 1.89 -6.90
N LEU A 431 20.65 1.83 -5.61
CA LEU A 431 20.42 2.94 -4.69
C LEU A 431 21.49 4.03 -4.94
N VAL A 432 21.03 5.27 -5.13
CA VAL A 432 21.90 6.43 -5.30
C VAL A 432 21.42 7.62 -4.45
N TRP A 433 22.35 8.29 -3.81
CA TRP A 433 22.15 9.57 -3.13
C TRP A 433 22.45 10.70 -4.10
N ARG A 434 21.44 11.51 -4.40
CA ARG A 434 21.61 12.75 -5.17
C ARG A 434 21.75 13.92 -4.21
N VAL A 435 22.94 14.53 -4.23
CA VAL A 435 23.18 15.80 -3.55
C VAL A 435 22.67 16.89 -4.46
N GLN A 436 21.54 17.47 -4.08
CA GLN A 436 20.94 18.60 -4.77
C GLN A 436 21.34 19.86 -4.03
N GLY A 437 21.58 20.94 -4.76
CA GLY A 437 21.72 22.24 -4.12
C GLY A 437 21.24 23.37 -5.00
N LEU A 438 20.94 24.50 -4.37
CA LEU A 438 20.73 25.75 -5.08
C LEU A 438 22.07 26.27 -5.55
N SER A 439 22.14 26.60 -6.84
CA SER A 439 23.31 27.23 -7.42
C SER A 439 22.90 28.52 -8.10
N ASP A 440 23.69 29.54 -7.83
CA ASP A 440 23.54 30.85 -8.40
C ASP A 440 24.26 30.98 -9.73
N ASN A 441 23.83 32.00 -10.49
CA ASN A 441 24.47 32.36 -11.75
C ASN A 441 24.47 31.18 -12.74
N VAL A 442 23.51 30.26 -12.64
CA VAL A 442 23.39 29.08 -13.50
C VAL A 442 22.88 29.47 -14.87
N CYS A 443 23.48 28.90 -15.91
CA CYS A 443 23.03 29.13 -17.28
C CYS A 443 21.76 28.34 -17.58
N VAL A 444 20.65 29.04 -17.76
CA VAL A 444 19.32 28.44 -17.98
C VAL A 444 18.85 28.56 -19.43
N GLU A 445 19.47 29.42 -20.23
CA GLU A 445 19.26 29.48 -21.67
C GLU A 445 20.58 29.63 -22.42
N ARG A 446 20.67 28.95 -23.56
CA ARG A 446 21.80 29.02 -24.48
C ARG A 446 21.32 29.33 -25.89
N ASP A 447 22.14 30.04 -26.64
CA ASP A 447 21.93 30.24 -28.07
C ASP A 447 22.33 29.01 -28.90
N ASP A 448 22.11 29.09 -30.21
CA ASP A 448 22.44 28.04 -31.18
C ASP A 448 23.95 27.72 -31.27
N ALA A 449 24.81 28.62 -30.78
CA ALA A 449 26.25 28.43 -30.68
C ALA A 449 26.67 27.84 -29.32
N GLY A 450 25.71 27.57 -28.43
CA GLY A 450 25.94 27.05 -27.08
C GLY A 450 26.35 28.11 -26.06
N ALA A 451 26.39 29.38 -26.44
CA ALA A 451 26.74 30.48 -25.54
C ALA A 451 25.56 30.79 -24.60
N CYS A 452 25.86 31.10 -23.35
CA CYS A 452 24.83 31.40 -22.36
C CYS A 452 24.18 32.75 -22.62
N THR A 453 22.85 32.78 -22.78
CA THR A 453 22.08 34.01 -23.02
C THR A 453 21.34 34.50 -21.78
N ARG A 454 20.94 33.59 -20.89
CA ARG A 454 20.27 33.93 -19.64
C ARG A 454 20.84 33.11 -18.49
N ARG A 455 21.15 33.80 -17.40
CA ARG A 455 21.53 33.20 -16.12
C ARG A 455 20.45 33.46 -15.07
N ALA A 456 20.29 32.52 -14.16
CA ALA A 456 19.36 32.61 -13.05
C ALA A 456 20.08 32.23 -11.75
N ASN A 457 19.58 32.80 -10.66
CA ASN A 457 19.97 32.45 -9.30
C ASN A 457 19.02 31.40 -8.74
N ASN A 458 19.43 30.71 -7.67
CA ASN A 458 18.61 29.75 -6.95
C ASN A 458 18.05 28.64 -7.84
N VAL A 459 18.86 28.19 -8.80
CA VAL A 459 18.49 27.09 -9.69
C VAL A 459 18.91 25.79 -9.03
N ARG A 460 17.97 24.86 -8.84
CA ARG A 460 18.30 23.53 -8.34
C ARG A 460 19.23 22.82 -9.32
N GLN A 461 20.35 22.32 -8.82
CA GLN A 461 21.32 21.52 -9.56
C GLN A 461 21.60 20.24 -8.80
N VAL A 462 21.88 19.16 -9.52
CA VAL A 462 22.48 17.97 -8.92
C VAL A 462 23.99 18.18 -8.92
N ILE A 463 24.55 18.32 -7.72
CA ILE A 463 25.98 18.59 -7.49
C ILE A 463 26.78 17.31 -7.64
N ALA A 464 26.29 16.24 -7.03
CA ALA A 464 26.92 14.93 -7.05
C ALA A 464 25.89 13.81 -6.93
N SER A 465 26.28 12.62 -7.36
CA SER A 465 25.52 11.39 -7.14
C SER A 465 26.46 10.31 -6.64
N TYR A 466 26.07 9.65 -5.55
CA TYR A 466 26.86 8.62 -4.89
C TYR A 466 26.04 7.34 -4.81
N PRO A 467 26.57 6.19 -5.25
CA PRO A 467 25.89 4.93 -5.01
C PRO A 467 25.97 4.55 -3.54
N ASP A 468 25.04 3.71 -3.10
CA ASP A 468 25.02 3.13 -1.76
C ASP A 468 24.78 1.61 -1.86
N ASP A 469 25.23 0.89 -0.84
CA ASP A 469 25.04 -0.55 -0.74
C ASP A 469 23.69 -0.81 -0.03
N TRP A 470 22.89 -1.74 -0.55
CA TRP A 470 21.51 -1.92 -0.08
C TRP A 470 21.02 -3.36 -0.18
N CYS A 471 19.97 -3.68 0.57
CA CYS A 471 19.23 -4.93 0.52
C CYS A 471 17.79 -4.65 0.07
N LEU A 472 17.23 -5.55 -0.72
CA LEU A 472 15.82 -5.50 -1.10
C LEU A 472 15.04 -6.19 0.02
N THR A 473 14.13 -5.44 0.64
CA THR A 473 13.27 -5.94 1.72
C THR A 473 11.99 -6.51 1.11
N ALA A 474 11.38 -5.73 0.20
CA ALA A 474 10.21 -6.17 -0.54
C ALA A 474 10.20 -5.81 -2.01
N LEU A 475 9.45 -6.57 -2.80
CA LEU A 475 9.12 -6.24 -4.19
C LEU A 475 7.70 -6.68 -4.50
N ASP A 476 6.88 -5.74 -4.97
CA ASP A 476 5.58 -6.02 -5.58
C ASP A 476 5.55 -5.49 -7.02
N MET A 477 5.16 -6.36 -7.94
CA MET A 477 4.96 -6.02 -9.34
C MET A 477 3.51 -6.28 -9.73
N GLN A 478 2.71 -5.22 -9.77
CA GLN A 478 1.32 -5.26 -10.21
C GLN A 478 1.19 -4.91 -11.70
N VAL A 479 0.71 -5.87 -12.50
CA VAL A 479 0.32 -5.67 -13.90
C VAL A 479 -1.18 -5.38 -13.97
N ASN A 480 -1.54 -4.18 -14.38
CA ASN A 480 -2.93 -3.74 -14.49
C ASN A 480 -3.47 -3.99 -15.91
N TYR A 481 -4.61 -4.69 -15.98
CA TYR A 481 -5.31 -5.01 -17.23
C TYR A 481 -6.47 -4.06 -17.53
N GLY A 482 -6.75 -3.13 -16.61
CA GLY A 482 -7.82 -2.15 -16.71
C GLY A 482 -8.67 -2.10 -15.47
N VAL A 483 -9.36 -0.98 -15.31
CA VAL A 483 -10.33 -0.73 -14.25
C VAL A 483 -11.61 -0.26 -14.91
N ASP A 484 -12.69 -1.00 -14.70
CA ASP A 484 -14.03 -0.52 -14.99
C ASP A 484 -14.63 0.08 -13.71
N TYR A 485 -15.38 1.16 -13.81
CA TYR A 485 -16.00 1.78 -12.65
C TYR A 485 -17.42 2.28 -12.93
N ALA A 486 -18.20 2.41 -11.86
CA ALA A 486 -19.53 2.97 -11.85
C ALA A 486 -19.66 4.05 -10.78
N ILE A 487 -20.34 5.14 -11.12
CA ILE A 487 -20.82 6.17 -10.20
C ILE A 487 -22.33 6.01 -10.11
N LEU A 488 -22.83 5.65 -8.94
CA LEU A 488 -24.24 5.41 -8.64
C LEU A 488 -24.77 6.51 -7.73
N TYR A 489 -25.96 7.00 -8.04
CA TYR A 489 -26.63 8.05 -7.28
C TYR A 489 -28.14 8.00 -7.50
N GLU A 490 -28.90 8.52 -6.56
CA GLU A 490 -30.35 8.70 -6.70
C GLU A 490 -30.63 9.87 -7.65
N ASP A 491 -31.39 9.64 -8.72
CA ASP A 491 -31.67 10.68 -9.70
C ASP A 491 -32.77 11.62 -9.18
N PRO A 492 -32.44 12.90 -8.92
CA PRO A 492 -33.39 13.87 -8.34
C PRO A 492 -34.61 14.14 -9.23
N ALA A 493 -34.60 13.72 -10.50
CA ALA A 493 -35.75 13.86 -11.40
C ALA A 493 -36.84 12.80 -11.17
N VAL A 494 -36.49 11.64 -10.61
CA VAL A 494 -37.39 10.49 -10.40
C VAL A 494 -37.49 10.06 -8.95
N ASP A 495 -36.55 10.49 -8.11
CA ASP A 495 -36.56 10.27 -6.69
C ASP A 495 -37.65 11.12 -5.98
N PRO A 496 -38.62 10.48 -5.30
CA PRO A 496 -39.69 11.18 -4.59
C PRO A 496 -39.24 11.89 -3.30
N ASP A 497 -38.12 11.50 -2.68
CA ASP A 497 -37.60 12.10 -1.44
C ASP A 497 -36.06 12.24 -1.44
N PRO A 498 -35.51 13.35 -2.01
CA PRO A 498 -34.06 13.60 -2.13
C PRO A 498 -33.26 13.74 -0.84
N ALA A 499 -33.87 13.48 0.32
CA ALA A 499 -33.20 13.45 1.62
C ALA A 499 -33.05 12.03 2.17
N ASP A 500 -33.61 11.02 1.51
CA ASP A 500 -33.62 9.62 1.95
C ASP A 500 -32.75 8.73 1.06
N ASP A 501 -31.48 8.55 1.44
CA ASP A 501 -30.49 7.74 0.70
C ASP A 501 -30.67 6.21 0.87
N ALA A 502 -31.85 5.73 1.29
CA ALA A 502 -32.08 4.31 1.60
C ALA A 502 -31.79 3.38 0.42
N ALA A 503 -31.98 3.82 -0.83
CA ALA A 503 -31.72 2.98 -1.99
C ALA A 503 -30.22 2.72 -2.18
N LEU A 504 -29.36 3.69 -1.84
CA LEU A 504 -27.90 3.51 -1.85
C LEU A 504 -27.41 2.61 -0.72
N PHE A 505 -28.01 2.68 0.48
CA PHE A 505 -27.68 1.76 1.58
C PHE A 505 -28.11 0.32 1.27
N MET A 506 -29.30 0.13 0.68
CA MET A 506 -29.74 -1.20 0.23
C MET A 506 -28.83 -1.76 -0.88
N LEU A 507 -28.32 -0.89 -1.75
CA LEU A 507 -27.35 -1.30 -2.77
C LEU A 507 -26.04 -1.76 -2.13
N GLN A 508 -25.54 -1.04 -1.12
CA GLN A 508 -24.35 -1.43 -0.37
C GLN A 508 -24.54 -2.81 0.28
N ASP A 509 -25.66 -3.03 0.97
CA ASP A 509 -25.99 -4.32 1.62
C ASP A 509 -26.06 -5.47 0.60
N GLY A 510 -26.72 -5.25 -0.54
CA GLY A 510 -26.77 -6.25 -1.61
C GLY A 510 -25.41 -6.53 -2.27
N LEU A 511 -24.54 -5.52 -2.36
CA LEU A 511 -23.16 -5.68 -2.83
C LEU A 511 -22.34 -6.51 -1.84
N GLU A 512 -22.38 -6.16 -0.56
CA GLU A 512 -21.70 -6.87 0.53
C GLU A 512 -22.07 -8.35 0.57
N ALA A 513 -23.38 -8.65 0.56
CA ALA A 513 -23.87 -10.02 0.47
C ALA A 513 -23.40 -10.76 -0.80
N SER A 514 -23.21 -10.04 -1.91
CA SER A 514 -22.71 -10.64 -3.16
C SER A 514 -21.20 -10.89 -3.18
N PHE A 515 -20.44 -10.21 -2.32
CA PHE A 515 -19.01 -10.45 -2.14
C PHE A 515 -18.75 -11.63 -1.20
N LEU A 516 -19.58 -11.79 -0.16
CA LEU A 516 -19.49 -12.88 0.80
C LEU A 516 -20.06 -14.20 0.25
N ALA A 517 -21.14 -14.15 -0.54
CA ALA A 517 -21.68 -15.34 -1.16
C ALA A 517 -20.67 -15.96 -2.13
N GLY A 518 -20.24 -17.20 -1.84
CA GLY A 518 -19.39 -17.99 -2.71
C GLY A 518 -19.83 -17.92 -4.18
N ARG A 519 -18.86 -17.63 -5.06
CA ARG A 519 -19.05 -17.42 -6.50
C ARG A 519 -20.00 -18.47 -7.09
N ALA A 520 -20.86 -18.08 -8.03
CA ALA A 520 -21.69 -19.03 -8.78
C ALA A 520 -20.87 -20.26 -9.22
N THR A 521 -21.52 -21.43 -9.20
CA THR A 521 -20.93 -22.76 -9.44
C THR A 521 -20.22 -22.92 -10.80
N ASN A 522 -20.26 -21.89 -11.66
CA ASN A 522 -19.60 -21.80 -12.96
C ASN A 522 -18.35 -20.88 -12.98
N GLY A 523 -17.99 -20.26 -11.84
CA GLY A 523 -16.86 -19.33 -11.73
C GLY A 523 -17.06 -17.97 -12.40
N ALA A 524 -18.28 -17.65 -12.86
CA ALA A 524 -18.60 -16.33 -13.42
C ALA A 524 -18.86 -15.31 -12.30
N ARG A 525 -18.43 -14.06 -12.50
CA ARG A 525 -18.78 -12.95 -11.60
C ARG A 525 -20.24 -12.54 -11.82
N ASP A 526 -21.02 -12.48 -10.75
CA ASP A 526 -22.46 -12.22 -10.81
C ASP A 526 -22.83 -10.73 -10.72
N VAL A 527 -21.90 -9.87 -10.29
CA VAL A 527 -22.10 -8.41 -10.13
C VAL A 527 -20.91 -7.63 -10.70
N THR A 528 -20.88 -7.47 -12.03
CA THR A 528 -19.89 -6.61 -12.73
C THR A 528 -20.38 -5.16 -12.84
N VAL A 529 -19.49 -4.22 -13.20
CA VAL A 529 -19.89 -2.82 -13.49
C VAL A 529 -20.97 -2.73 -14.56
N ALA A 530 -20.91 -3.58 -15.59
CA ALA A 530 -21.93 -3.66 -16.62
C ALA A 530 -23.27 -4.17 -16.07
N GLU A 531 -23.22 -5.11 -15.13
CA GLU A 531 -24.41 -5.64 -14.48
C GLU A 531 -25.06 -4.63 -13.53
N LEU A 532 -24.26 -3.84 -12.80
CA LEU A 532 -24.76 -2.71 -12.02
C LEU A 532 -25.52 -1.72 -12.89
N ALA A 533 -24.94 -1.34 -14.04
CA ALA A 533 -25.62 -0.45 -14.98
C ALA A 533 -26.93 -1.05 -15.51
N ARG A 534 -26.95 -2.35 -15.85
CA ARG A 534 -28.16 -3.02 -16.36
C ARG A 534 -29.25 -3.10 -15.29
N ARG A 535 -28.90 -3.45 -14.06
CA ARG A 535 -29.87 -3.65 -12.95
C ARG A 535 -30.42 -2.31 -12.45
N PHE A 536 -29.55 -1.34 -12.22
CA PHE A 536 -29.90 -0.18 -11.40
C PHE A 536 -30.12 1.11 -12.17
N ASN A 537 -29.71 1.23 -13.44
CA ASN A 537 -29.95 2.46 -14.20
C ASN A 537 -31.42 2.59 -14.62
N HIS A 538 -32.17 3.45 -13.92
CA HIS A 538 -33.62 3.64 -14.09
C HIS A 538 -34.01 4.00 -15.54
N ALA A 539 -33.14 4.69 -16.28
CA ALA A 539 -33.41 5.09 -17.65
C ALA A 539 -33.45 3.90 -18.63
N THR A 540 -32.95 2.73 -18.22
CA THR A 540 -32.76 1.56 -19.11
C THR A 540 -33.21 0.23 -18.51
N ASN A 541 -33.59 0.19 -17.23
CA ASN A 541 -33.83 -1.06 -16.50
C ASN A 541 -35.32 -1.48 -16.41
N ASP A 542 -36.21 -0.93 -17.24
CA ASP A 542 -37.66 -1.23 -17.23
C ASP A 542 -37.99 -2.74 -17.30
N ALA A 543 -37.11 -3.54 -17.90
CA ALA A 543 -37.27 -4.98 -18.06
C ALA A 543 -36.71 -5.81 -16.87
N VAL A 544 -36.03 -5.17 -15.92
CA VAL A 544 -35.43 -5.83 -14.74
C VAL A 544 -36.49 -5.99 -13.66
N SER A 545 -36.53 -7.15 -13.02
CA SER A 545 -37.52 -7.43 -11.96
C SER A 545 -37.10 -6.80 -10.62
N ASP A 546 -38.06 -6.58 -9.71
CA ASP A 546 -37.75 -6.07 -8.36
C ASP A 546 -36.81 -7.00 -7.60
N THR A 547 -37.00 -8.32 -7.72
CA THR A 547 -36.13 -9.32 -7.10
C THR A 547 -34.69 -9.22 -7.59
N GLU A 548 -34.50 -9.00 -8.89
CA GLU A 548 -33.19 -8.85 -9.52
C GLU A 548 -32.50 -7.53 -9.17
N ARG A 549 -33.29 -6.51 -8.78
CA ARG A 549 -32.82 -5.26 -8.17
C ARG A 549 -32.71 -5.32 -6.64
N TRP A 550 -32.83 -6.49 -6.02
CA TRP A 550 -32.79 -6.64 -4.55
C TRP A 550 -33.87 -5.82 -3.81
N GLY A 551 -35.01 -5.60 -4.47
CA GLY A 551 -36.09 -4.77 -3.92
C GLY A 551 -35.80 -3.26 -3.95
N ILE A 552 -34.67 -2.84 -4.52
CA ILE A 552 -34.28 -1.44 -4.63
C ILE A 552 -35.21 -0.73 -5.63
N PRO A 553 -35.81 0.42 -5.27
CA PRO A 553 -36.63 1.21 -6.18
C PRO A 553 -35.88 1.61 -7.44
N SER A 554 -36.59 1.68 -8.57
CA SER A 554 -35.99 2.11 -9.84
C SER A 554 -35.85 3.65 -9.92
N ILE A 555 -34.98 4.18 -9.06
CA ILE A 555 -34.68 5.62 -8.93
C ILE A 555 -33.18 5.93 -9.10
N LEU A 556 -32.33 4.90 -9.13
CA LEU A 556 -30.89 5.06 -9.25
C LEU A 556 -30.48 5.36 -10.69
N SER A 557 -29.49 6.24 -10.84
CA SER A 557 -28.73 6.47 -12.06
C SER A 557 -27.34 5.87 -11.94
N VAL A 558 -26.87 5.25 -13.02
CA VAL A 558 -25.54 4.64 -13.09
C VAL A 558 -24.77 5.22 -14.26
N THR A 559 -23.64 5.84 -13.97
CA THR A 559 -22.67 6.28 -14.98
C THR A 559 -21.46 5.36 -14.92
N THR A 560 -21.11 4.74 -16.04
CA THR A 560 -19.94 3.85 -16.12
C THR A 560 -18.79 4.50 -16.88
N GLY A 561 -17.57 4.08 -16.55
CA GLY A 561 -16.36 4.46 -17.24
C GLY A 561 -15.29 3.39 -17.11
N SER A 562 -14.17 3.60 -17.79
CA SER A 562 -13.02 2.71 -17.72
C SER A 562 -11.70 3.48 -17.75
N ALA A 563 -10.66 2.86 -17.20
CA ALA A 563 -9.31 3.39 -17.12
C ALA A 563 -8.29 2.26 -17.31
N SER A 564 -7.03 2.63 -17.62
CA SER A 564 -5.93 1.67 -17.77
C SER A 564 -5.47 1.04 -16.45
N ASP A 565 -5.68 1.74 -15.35
CA ASP A 565 -5.13 1.45 -14.03
C ASP A 565 -5.90 2.22 -12.95
N ALA A 566 -5.74 1.81 -11.69
CA ALA A 566 -6.47 2.35 -10.55
C ALA A 566 -6.22 3.86 -10.32
N ASP A 567 -4.97 4.31 -10.46
CA ASP A 567 -4.63 5.73 -10.25
C ASP A 567 -5.28 6.61 -11.32
N ARG A 568 -5.29 6.15 -12.58
CA ARG A 568 -6.01 6.82 -13.66
C ARG A 568 -7.53 6.81 -13.43
N ALA A 569 -8.08 5.72 -12.90
CA ALA A 569 -9.50 5.64 -12.54
C ALA A 569 -9.85 6.67 -11.47
N ALA A 570 -9.12 6.67 -10.34
CA ALA A 570 -9.32 7.60 -9.24
C ALA A 570 -9.23 9.06 -9.69
N ALA A 571 -8.21 9.42 -10.47
CA ALA A 571 -8.06 10.78 -11.01
C ALA A 571 -9.22 11.17 -11.95
N THR A 572 -9.67 10.25 -12.81
CA THR A 572 -10.77 10.50 -13.75
C THR A 572 -12.10 10.65 -13.02
N ILE A 573 -12.39 9.76 -12.06
CA ILE A 573 -13.58 9.79 -11.21
C ILE A 573 -13.63 11.11 -10.45
N ALA A 574 -12.57 11.45 -9.72
CA ALA A 574 -12.54 12.62 -8.85
C ALA A 574 -12.59 13.95 -9.63
N MET A 575 -11.79 14.08 -10.70
CA MET A 575 -11.59 15.38 -11.36
C MET A 575 -12.53 15.63 -12.55
N THR A 576 -13.05 14.58 -13.18
CA THR A 576 -13.74 14.70 -14.46
C THR A 576 -15.17 14.16 -14.38
N ASP A 577 -15.34 12.90 -14.00
CA ASP A 577 -16.62 12.22 -14.20
C ASP A 577 -17.61 12.51 -13.07
N THR A 578 -17.15 12.66 -11.82
CA THR A 578 -17.99 13.16 -10.74
C THR A 578 -18.51 14.57 -11.05
N LEU A 579 -17.67 15.46 -11.58
CA LEU A 579 -18.10 16.81 -11.95
C LEU A 579 -19.13 16.79 -13.08
N LYS A 580 -18.97 15.91 -14.07
CA LYS A 580 -19.97 15.73 -15.14
C LYS A 580 -21.30 15.21 -14.59
N VAL A 581 -21.26 14.21 -13.71
CA VAL A 581 -22.46 13.66 -13.05
C VAL A 581 -23.17 14.75 -12.26
N LEU A 582 -22.45 15.47 -11.39
CA LEU A 582 -23.03 16.53 -10.57
C LEU A 582 -23.62 17.66 -11.44
N SER A 583 -22.92 18.07 -12.50
CA SER A 583 -23.40 19.12 -13.41
C SER A 583 -24.63 18.68 -14.21
N ALA A 584 -24.68 17.41 -14.62
CA ALA A 584 -25.80 16.85 -15.38
C ALA A 584 -27.05 16.64 -14.52
N ALA A 585 -26.88 16.09 -13.31
CA ALA A 585 -27.98 15.77 -12.40
C ALA A 585 -28.51 17.02 -11.66
N TYR A 586 -27.63 17.94 -11.25
CA TYR A 586 -27.99 19.05 -10.36
C TYR A 586 -27.86 20.45 -10.98
N GLY A 587 -27.34 20.56 -12.21
CA GLY A 587 -27.26 21.83 -12.95
C GLY A 587 -26.28 22.85 -12.35
N THR A 588 -26.64 24.13 -12.35
CA THR A 588 -25.81 25.20 -11.74
C THR A 588 -25.85 25.11 -10.22
N ALA A 589 -24.71 25.36 -9.56
CA ALA A 589 -24.57 25.32 -8.10
C ALA A 589 -25.79 25.97 -7.39
N PRO A 590 -26.57 25.18 -6.63
CA PRO A 590 -27.80 25.66 -6.03
C PRO A 590 -27.53 26.78 -5.00
N THR A 591 -28.50 27.70 -4.85
CA THR A 591 -28.41 28.80 -3.86
C THR A 591 -28.50 28.31 -2.40
N LYS A 592 -28.80 27.02 -2.21
CA LYS A 592 -28.72 26.29 -0.95
C LYS A 592 -27.71 25.16 -1.11
N PRO A 593 -26.87 24.85 -0.11
CA PRO A 593 -25.99 23.69 -0.15
C PRO A 593 -26.83 22.42 -0.36
N VAL A 594 -26.45 21.62 -1.36
CA VAL A 594 -26.94 20.26 -1.56
C VAL A 594 -25.74 19.35 -1.34
N THR A 595 -25.92 18.30 -0.55
CA THR A 595 -24.89 17.29 -0.28
C THR A 595 -25.39 15.98 -0.90
N PRO A 596 -25.13 15.75 -2.20
CA PRO A 596 -25.53 14.51 -2.84
C PRO A 596 -24.64 13.36 -2.35
N THR A 597 -25.27 12.23 -2.03
CA THR A 597 -24.57 10.98 -1.73
C THR A 597 -24.28 10.25 -3.04
N LEU A 598 -23.02 9.82 -3.23
CA LEU A 598 -22.57 9.08 -4.41
C LEU A 598 -21.93 7.77 -3.94
N LEU A 599 -22.29 6.66 -4.58
CA LEU A 599 -21.61 5.38 -4.39
C LEU A 599 -20.68 5.11 -5.57
N PHE A 600 -19.44 4.76 -5.27
CA PHE A 600 -18.43 4.41 -6.27
C PHE A 600 -18.17 2.91 -6.21
N ALA A 601 -18.35 2.23 -7.34
CA ALA A 601 -18.00 0.82 -7.49
C ALA A 601 -16.92 0.69 -8.56
N ARG A 602 -15.93 -0.18 -8.35
CA ARG A 602 -14.86 -0.45 -9.30
C ARG A 602 -14.58 -1.94 -9.42
N GLU A 603 -14.26 -2.37 -10.63
CA GLU A 603 -13.80 -3.70 -10.97
C GLU A 603 -12.38 -3.58 -11.52
N GLU A 604 -11.43 -4.11 -10.77
CA GLU A 604 -10.02 -4.09 -11.14
C GLU A 604 -9.59 -5.50 -11.56
N THR A 605 -8.85 -5.57 -12.67
CA THR A 605 -8.20 -6.80 -13.10
C THR A 605 -6.70 -6.57 -13.09
N SER A 606 -6.00 -7.27 -12.20
CA SER A 606 -4.55 -7.22 -12.08
C SER A 606 -3.96 -8.61 -11.90
N ALA A 607 -2.67 -8.73 -12.21
CA ALA A 607 -1.84 -9.84 -11.79
C ALA A 607 -0.64 -9.28 -11.04
N SER A 608 -0.39 -9.79 -9.85
CA SER A 608 0.74 -9.36 -9.01
C SER A 608 1.81 -10.46 -8.94
N PHE A 609 3.04 -10.02 -8.74
CA PHE A 609 4.16 -10.86 -8.34
C PHE A 609 4.79 -10.20 -7.13
N ASN A 610 4.83 -10.92 -6.02
CA ASN A 610 5.46 -10.51 -4.76
C ASN A 610 6.63 -11.46 -4.46
N LEU A 611 7.63 -11.03 -3.67
CA LEU A 611 8.70 -11.91 -3.19
C LEU A 611 8.16 -13.13 -2.42
N ASP A 612 7.07 -12.98 -1.68
CA ASP A 612 6.47 -14.03 -0.82
C ASP A 612 5.77 -15.17 -1.59
N SER A 613 5.85 -15.21 -2.92
CA SER A 613 5.01 -16.10 -3.73
C SER A 613 5.17 -17.60 -3.36
N GLY A 614 4.23 -18.10 -2.55
CA GLY A 614 4.11 -19.50 -2.15
C GLY A 614 4.78 -19.90 -0.83
N TYR A 615 4.87 -18.98 0.16
CA TYR A 615 5.57 -19.21 1.44
C TYR A 615 7.04 -19.65 1.26
N GLY A 616 7.63 -19.31 0.11
CA GLY A 616 8.92 -19.82 -0.34
C GLY A 616 9.85 -18.68 -0.72
N GLN A 617 11.09 -18.77 -0.26
CA GLN A 617 12.14 -17.79 -0.54
C GLN A 617 12.28 -17.56 -2.06
N PRO A 618 12.45 -16.30 -2.50
CA PRO A 618 12.57 -15.98 -3.91
C PRO A 618 13.74 -16.73 -4.57
N SER A 619 13.50 -17.26 -5.77
CA SER A 619 14.57 -17.93 -6.54
C SER A 619 15.52 -16.89 -7.14
N TRP A 620 16.67 -16.70 -6.51
CA TRP A 620 17.76 -15.85 -6.99
C TRP A 620 18.67 -16.61 -7.96
N ASP A 621 18.90 -16.04 -9.14
CA ASP A 621 19.97 -16.51 -10.04
C ASP A 621 21.21 -15.65 -9.86
N GLU A 622 22.30 -16.25 -9.36
CA GLU A 622 23.61 -15.60 -9.31
C GLU A 622 24.31 -15.61 -10.68
N TYR A 623 24.77 -14.44 -11.11
CA TYR A 623 25.68 -14.27 -12.24
C TYR A 623 27.01 -13.71 -11.75
N SER A 624 28.07 -13.86 -12.55
CA SER A 624 29.41 -13.38 -12.22
C SER A 624 29.53 -11.87 -11.92
N PHE A 625 28.48 -11.08 -12.18
CA PHE A 625 28.45 -9.61 -12.07
C PHE A 625 27.08 -9.05 -11.60
N GLY A 626 26.28 -9.83 -10.85
CA GLY A 626 24.97 -9.38 -10.34
C GLY A 626 24.04 -10.52 -9.89
N ALA A 627 23.03 -10.18 -9.09
CA ALA A 627 21.92 -11.07 -8.74
C ALA A 627 20.69 -10.74 -9.57
N ARG A 628 20.03 -11.77 -10.07
CA ARG A 628 18.81 -11.63 -10.88
C ARG A 628 17.62 -12.22 -10.14
N VAL A 629 16.57 -11.42 -10.05
CA VAL A 629 15.23 -11.88 -9.67
C VAL A 629 14.38 -12.03 -10.93
N TRP A 630 13.70 -13.16 -11.05
CA TRP A 630 12.79 -13.44 -12.16
C TRP A 630 11.36 -13.12 -11.76
N ALA A 631 10.88 -11.95 -12.12
CA ALA A 631 9.46 -11.62 -12.04
C ALA A 631 8.72 -12.28 -13.23
N GLY A 632 8.23 -13.50 -13.02
CA GLY A 632 7.52 -14.30 -14.00
C GLY A 632 6.05 -14.49 -13.65
N LEU A 633 5.16 -13.71 -14.28
CA LEU A 633 3.72 -13.97 -14.21
C LEU A 633 3.36 -15.10 -15.17
N ALA A 634 3.46 -16.34 -14.71
CA ALA A 634 2.98 -17.50 -15.46
C ALA A 634 1.46 -17.63 -15.27
N GLY A 635 0.68 -17.52 -16.34
CA GLY A 635 -0.75 -17.81 -16.29
C GLY A 635 -1.67 -16.66 -15.84
N ALA A 636 -1.18 -15.42 -15.81
CA ALA A 636 -2.09 -14.27 -15.75
C ALA A 636 -2.98 -14.28 -17.03
N PRO A 637 -4.31 -14.14 -16.88
CA PRO A 637 -5.31 -14.54 -17.88
C PRO A 637 -5.15 -13.94 -19.29
#